data_AF-A0A8J5G7P0-F1
#
_entry.id   AF-A0A8J5G7P0-F1
#
_cell.length_a   1.000
_cell.length_b   1.000
_cell.length_c   1.000
_cell.angle_alpha   90.00
_cell.angle_beta   90.00
_cell.angle_gamma   90.00
#
_symmetry.space_group_name_H-M   'P 1'
#
loop_
_entity.id
_entity.type
_entity.pdbx_description
1 polymer ?
#
loop_
_entity_poly.entity_id
_entity_poly.type
_entity_poly.pdbx_seq_one_letter_code
_entity_poly.pdbx_strand_id
1 'polypeptide(L)'
;MPHRCSHIDGERRKRLRVTRSNTNIHFLCHSFPLLISSPSSVRSLSFSATMVSLSLSPGVLPAAASFSTRGRIAALPSFLRSQIAAPSPASWRTRIRRRQCDRFFASSAVLAEALRAGDDLPHDYEAWTPVADPRRRRRAGVLLHPTSLPGPHGIGDLGDEVIRFLDWLHSAGVSVWQVFDCSPSLPLCSMILLGASCGEYLFLLCKGFVAMVLPLVPPGRKSREDGSPYSGQDANCGNTLLISLEELVKDGLLLKDELPEPMDMDHVDFEAVAMLKDPLVTKAAERLLLSQGILKRQFYDFRRDPGISGWLEDAALFAAIDNSVNAFSWNEWPEQLKNRHLAALEDVYQKQKDFINIFIAQQFLFQRQWQRVRQHAQTLGIKIIGDMPIYVGHHSADVWANKKSFLLDRSGFPRLVSGVPPDAFSETGQLWNSPLYDWRSMEENGFAWWIQRIRRALDLYDEFRIDHFRGLAGFWAVPAESSIAMFGSWKVGPGKAFFDAVFKAVGDIEIIAEDLGVITQDVVQLRKDIGAPGMAVLQFAFGSNADNPHLPHNHEEQQIVYTGTHDNDTILGWWEVIGEEEKDTVRKYLSLADDTDISWALIQCALSSVARTAIITMQDILCLGSNARMNTPATQLGNWKWRIPSSIRFNNLNPEAEKLKGLISMYNRL
;
A
#
# COMPACT_ATOMS: atom_id res chain seq x y z
N MET A 1 70.23 16.23 26.00
CA MET A 1 70.73 17.60 26.27
C MET A 1 69.72 18.61 25.72
N PRO A 2 69.68 19.87 26.23
CA PRO A 2 68.48 20.71 26.13
C PRO A 2 68.67 22.15 25.62
N HIS A 3 67.57 22.84 25.35
CA HIS A 3 67.35 24.31 25.47
C HIS A 3 65.87 24.48 25.91
N ARG A 4 65.40 25.13 26.99
CA ARG A 4 65.75 26.36 27.78
C ARG A 4 65.67 27.65 26.95
N CYS A 5 64.77 28.62 27.22
CA CYS A 5 64.47 29.42 28.44
C CYS A 5 62.96 29.78 28.52
N SER A 6 62.22 29.93 29.64
CA SER A 6 62.32 30.76 30.88
C SER A 6 62.18 32.28 30.64
N HIS A 7 61.15 32.98 31.18
CA HIS A 7 61.08 33.51 32.56
C HIS A 7 59.62 33.97 32.97
N ILE A 8 59.11 33.69 34.19
CA ILE A 8 59.00 34.57 35.42
C ILE A 8 57.97 35.72 35.27
N ASP A 9 57.06 36.10 36.20
CA ASP A 9 56.61 35.75 37.59
C ASP A 9 55.11 36.14 37.70
N GLY A 10 54.29 35.93 38.76
CA GLY A 10 54.44 35.36 40.09
C GLY A 10 53.26 35.79 41.02
N GLU A 11 52.92 35.00 42.06
CA GLU A 11 52.05 35.33 43.22
C GLU A 11 50.54 35.68 42.99
N ARG A 12 49.56 35.47 43.90
CA ARG A 12 49.48 34.71 45.17
C ARG A 12 48.03 34.31 45.52
N ARG A 13 47.92 33.17 46.21
CA ARG A 13 46.80 32.61 47.02
C ARG A 13 45.66 33.57 47.48
N LYS A 14 44.42 33.06 47.46
CA LYS A 14 43.66 32.69 48.69
C LYS A 14 42.43 31.80 48.42
N ARG A 15 42.26 30.74 49.23
CA ARG A 15 41.01 29.97 49.37
C ARG A 15 40.10 30.68 50.38
N LEU A 16 38.78 30.48 50.29
CA LEU A 16 37.93 30.10 51.44
C LEU A 16 36.49 29.73 51.01
N ARG A 17 36.01 28.56 51.46
CA ARG A 17 34.58 28.29 51.69
C ARG A 17 34.17 29.02 52.98
N VAL A 18 32.94 29.54 53.08
CA VAL A 18 32.07 29.46 54.28
C VAL A 18 30.58 29.46 53.85
N THR A 19 29.73 28.87 54.68
CA THR A 19 28.31 28.49 54.50
C THR A 19 27.30 29.43 55.20
N ARG A 20 25.99 29.17 54.98
CA ARG A 20 24.78 29.69 55.71
C ARG A 20 24.31 31.07 55.23
N SER A 21 23.01 31.42 55.25
CA SER A 21 21.95 31.01 56.21
C SER A 21 20.52 30.87 55.65
N ASN A 22 19.67 30.16 56.41
CA ASN A 22 18.22 29.99 56.23
C ASN A 22 17.42 31.31 56.26
N THR A 23 16.20 31.28 55.72
CA THR A 23 15.00 31.75 56.45
C THR A 23 13.72 31.09 55.92
N ASN A 24 12.80 30.74 56.82
CA ASN A 24 11.51 30.09 56.52
C ASN A 24 10.41 31.13 56.27
N ILE A 25 9.41 30.79 55.46
CA ILE A 25 8.01 31.18 55.70
C ILE A 25 7.11 29.95 55.49
N HIS A 26 6.35 29.59 56.53
CA HIS A 26 5.23 28.64 56.45
C HIS A 26 3.99 29.34 55.87
N PHE A 27 3.10 28.58 55.23
CA PHE A 27 1.71 28.53 55.70
C PHE A 27 1.04 27.21 55.35
N LEU A 28 0.26 26.66 56.29
CA LEU A 28 -0.63 25.52 56.06
C LEU A 28 -1.91 26.01 55.39
N CYS A 29 -2.60 25.12 54.66
CA CYS A 29 -3.98 24.83 55.05
C CYS A 29 -4.42 23.42 54.66
N HIS A 30 -5.42 22.95 55.39
CA HIS A 30 -5.92 21.58 55.43
C HIS A 30 -7.31 21.48 54.76
N SER A 31 -7.74 20.25 54.50
CA SER A 31 -9.13 19.76 54.68
C SER A 31 -10.19 19.87 53.57
N PHE A 32 -10.54 18.65 53.13
CA PHE A 32 -11.88 18.07 52.92
C PHE A 32 -12.60 18.16 51.55
N PRO A 33 -13.27 17.05 51.13
CA PRO A 33 -13.98 16.93 49.85
C PRO A 33 -15.49 17.17 49.97
N LEU A 34 -16.20 17.27 48.84
CA LEU A 34 -17.66 17.32 48.79
C LEU A 34 -18.27 16.25 47.85
N LEU A 35 -18.97 15.31 48.48
CA LEU A 35 -19.95 14.39 47.88
C LEU A 35 -21.33 15.06 47.87
N ILE A 36 -21.93 15.28 46.69
CA ILE A 36 -23.37 15.58 46.48
C ILE A 36 -23.73 14.96 45.12
N SER A 37 -24.13 13.69 45.04
CA SER A 37 -25.49 13.14 45.23
C SER A 37 -26.48 13.43 44.08
N SER A 38 -27.09 12.36 43.58
CA SER A 38 -28.20 12.39 42.62
C SER A 38 -29.48 12.95 43.25
N PRO A 39 -30.45 13.38 42.41
CA PRO A 39 -31.83 13.03 42.71
C PRO A 39 -32.56 12.38 41.52
N SER A 40 -33.57 11.60 41.87
CA SER A 40 -34.34 10.69 41.01
C SER A 40 -35.69 11.25 40.56
N SER A 41 -36.10 10.89 39.34
CA SER A 41 -37.50 10.79 38.84
C SER A 41 -38.37 12.06 38.79
N VAL A 42 -39.17 12.22 37.72
CA VAL A 42 -40.63 12.44 37.77
C VAL A 42 -41.21 12.31 36.33
N ARG A 43 -42.22 11.45 36.18
CA ARG A 43 -43.41 11.47 35.26
C ARG A 43 -43.22 12.03 33.83
N SER A 44 -43.37 11.24 32.77
CA SER A 44 -44.61 10.65 32.24
C SER A 44 -45.69 11.67 31.83
N LEU A 45 -45.83 11.91 30.52
CA LEU A 45 -47.04 12.41 29.89
C LEU A 45 -47.33 11.60 28.62
N SER A 46 -48.46 10.92 28.62
CA SER A 46 -49.02 10.23 27.46
C SER A 46 -49.97 11.17 26.70
N PHE A 47 -50.00 11.06 25.38
CA PHE A 47 -51.18 11.40 24.59
C PHE A 47 -51.43 10.31 23.54
N SER A 48 -52.70 10.09 23.20
CA SER A 48 -53.18 8.87 22.57
C SER A 48 -54.13 9.17 21.40
N ALA A 49 -54.15 8.25 20.43
CA ALA A 49 -55.15 8.09 19.37
C ALA A 49 -55.21 9.22 18.29
N THR A 50 -55.68 8.99 17.05
CA THR A 50 -56.46 7.85 16.51
C THR A 50 -56.08 7.55 15.05
N MET A 51 -56.36 6.32 14.60
CA MET A 51 -56.31 5.88 13.19
C MET A 51 -57.20 6.69 12.24
N VAL A 52 -56.85 6.70 10.95
CA VAL A 52 -57.82 6.50 9.85
C VAL A 52 -57.32 5.40 8.93
N SER A 53 -58.17 4.42 8.66
CA SER A 53 -57.89 3.26 7.79
C SER A 53 -58.17 3.57 6.32
N LEU A 54 -57.47 2.90 5.41
CA LEU A 54 -58.02 2.57 4.09
C LEU A 54 -57.52 1.19 3.65
N SER A 55 -58.47 0.25 3.52
CA SER A 55 -58.27 -1.11 3.03
C SER A 55 -59.20 -1.35 1.84
N LEU A 56 -58.76 -2.13 0.85
CA LEU A 56 -59.55 -2.84 -0.18
C LEU A 56 -58.54 -3.72 -0.96
N SER A 57 -58.33 -4.98 -0.55
CA SER A 57 -59.06 -6.20 -0.97
C SER A 57 -58.52 -6.84 -2.27
N PRO A 58 -58.13 -8.14 -2.28
CA PRO A 58 -57.49 -8.81 -3.42
C PRO A 58 -58.42 -9.73 -4.23
N GLY A 59 -58.00 -10.07 -5.45
CA GLY A 59 -58.60 -11.06 -6.35
C GLY A 59 -58.18 -10.79 -7.81
N VAL A 60 -58.18 -11.72 -8.77
CA VAL A 60 -58.58 -13.14 -8.83
C VAL A 60 -57.72 -13.84 -9.91
N LEU A 61 -57.44 -15.15 -9.77
CA LEU A 61 -56.79 -16.00 -10.81
C LEU A 61 -57.70 -16.17 -12.06
N PRO A 62 -57.13 -16.47 -13.24
CA PRO A 62 -57.49 -17.77 -13.80
C PRO A 62 -56.32 -18.52 -14.46
N ALA A 63 -56.55 -19.83 -14.67
CA ALA A 63 -55.60 -20.76 -15.25
C ALA A 63 -55.86 -21.04 -16.75
N ALA A 64 -54.84 -21.61 -17.39
CA ALA A 64 -54.89 -22.55 -18.52
C ALA A 64 -55.70 -22.19 -19.79
N ALA A 65 -54.97 -22.03 -20.90
CA ALA A 65 -55.43 -22.47 -22.22
C ALA A 65 -54.24 -22.90 -23.08
N SER A 66 -54.21 -24.18 -23.48
CA SER A 66 -53.32 -24.72 -24.49
C SER A 66 -53.89 -24.48 -25.89
N PHE A 67 -53.08 -24.03 -26.86
CA PHE A 67 -53.40 -24.24 -28.27
C PHE A 67 -52.16 -24.47 -29.12
N SER A 68 -52.19 -25.49 -29.96
CA SER A 68 -51.16 -25.79 -30.94
C SER A 68 -51.52 -25.24 -32.31
N THR A 69 -50.53 -24.77 -33.08
CA THR A 69 -50.63 -24.71 -34.54
C THR A 69 -49.33 -25.12 -35.21
N ARG A 70 -49.44 -26.02 -36.20
CA ARG A 70 -48.37 -26.45 -37.10
C ARG A 70 -48.37 -25.57 -38.36
N GLY A 71 -47.19 -25.32 -38.95
CA GLY A 71 -47.01 -24.83 -40.34
C GLY A 71 -45.52 -24.70 -40.67
N ARG A 72 -44.88 -25.67 -41.33
CA ARG A 72 -44.59 -25.71 -42.78
C ARG A 72 -43.88 -24.43 -43.28
N ILE A 73 -42.56 -24.41 -43.45
CA ILE A 73 -41.73 -25.00 -44.53
C ILE A 73 -41.93 -24.37 -45.92
N ALA A 74 -40.91 -23.62 -46.37
CA ALA A 74 -40.42 -23.45 -47.75
C ALA A 74 -38.92 -23.08 -47.64
N ALA A 75 -37.96 -23.92 -48.04
CA ALA A 75 -37.41 -24.07 -49.40
C ALA A 75 -36.75 -22.75 -49.92
N LEU A 76 -35.42 -22.57 -49.82
CA LEU A 76 -34.35 -22.99 -50.78
C LEU A 76 -34.38 -22.20 -52.12
N PRO A 77 -33.22 -21.80 -52.70
CA PRO A 77 -32.12 -22.72 -53.01
C PRO A 77 -30.67 -22.27 -52.74
N SER A 78 -29.79 -23.27 -52.78
CA SER A 78 -28.32 -23.23 -52.72
C SER A 78 -27.65 -23.19 -54.10
N PHE A 79 -26.38 -22.76 -54.18
CA PHE A 79 -25.23 -23.27 -54.98
C PHE A 79 -24.19 -22.12 -55.04
N LEU A 80 -22.86 -22.30 -54.99
CA LEU A 80 -22.00 -23.47 -55.25
C LEU A 80 -21.05 -23.85 -54.11
N ARG A 81 -20.58 -25.10 -54.13
CA ARG A 81 -19.36 -25.56 -53.43
C ARG A 81 -18.13 -25.42 -54.34
N SER A 82 -16.99 -25.09 -53.75
CA SER A 82 -15.73 -25.80 -54.02
C SER A 82 -14.89 -25.85 -52.73
N GLN A 83 -14.21 -26.97 -52.50
CA GLN A 83 -13.42 -27.23 -51.29
C GLN A 83 -11.99 -26.72 -51.48
N ILE A 84 -11.30 -26.37 -50.38
CA ILE A 84 -10.05 -27.04 -49.94
C ILE A 84 -9.57 -26.48 -48.58
N ALA A 85 -9.21 -27.40 -47.68
CA ALA A 85 -8.37 -27.25 -46.48
C ALA A 85 -8.54 -26.02 -45.55
N ALA A 86 -9.33 -26.18 -44.49
CA ALA A 86 -9.12 -25.46 -43.24
C ALA A 86 -8.15 -26.26 -42.32
N PRO A 87 -7.14 -25.64 -41.70
CA PRO A 87 -6.27 -26.33 -40.73
C PRO A 87 -7.03 -26.61 -39.43
N SER A 88 -6.75 -27.76 -38.81
CA SER A 88 -7.39 -28.16 -37.54
C SER A 88 -7.08 -27.18 -36.41
N PRO A 89 -8.04 -26.86 -35.52
CA PRO A 89 -7.71 -26.24 -34.24
C PRO A 89 -6.97 -27.28 -33.39
N ALA A 90 -5.63 -27.20 -33.39
CA ALA A 90 -4.80 -27.94 -32.46
C ALA A 90 -5.23 -27.56 -31.04
N SER A 91 -5.79 -28.53 -30.32
CA SER A 91 -6.38 -28.29 -29.00
C SER A 91 -5.29 -27.89 -28.02
N TRP A 92 -5.18 -26.60 -27.72
CA TRP A 92 -4.51 -26.12 -26.52
C TRP A 92 -5.33 -26.53 -25.31
N ARG A 93 -5.21 -27.81 -24.93
CA ARG A 93 -5.59 -28.30 -23.61
C ARG A 93 -4.68 -27.63 -22.61
N THR A 94 -5.08 -26.46 -22.11
CA THR A 94 -4.52 -25.87 -20.89
C THR A 94 -4.64 -26.91 -19.79
N ARG A 95 -3.51 -27.53 -19.48
CA ARG A 95 -3.40 -28.67 -18.58
C ARG A 95 -3.51 -28.14 -17.15
N ILE A 96 -4.73 -27.90 -16.69
CA ILE A 96 -5.04 -27.52 -15.32
C ILE A 96 -4.27 -28.46 -14.38
N ARG A 97 -3.26 -27.92 -13.68
CA ARG A 97 -2.51 -28.66 -12.64
C ARG A 97 -3.34 -28.75 -11.36
N ARG A 98 -4.52 -29.38 -11.43
CA ARG A 98 -5.17 -30.01 -10.28
C ARG A 98 -4.41 -31.30 -9.94
N ARG A 99 -3.18 -31.15 -9.45
CA ARG A 99 -2.33 -32.23 -8.92
C ARG A 99 -1.37 -31.69 -7.85
N GLN A 100 -1.91 -31.34 -6.68
CA GLN A 100 -1.35 -31.84 -5.41
C GLN A 100 -2.23 -31.72 -4.15
N CYS A 101 -3.34 -30.96 -4.15
CA CYS A 101 -4.31 -31.00 -3.03
C CYS A 101 -5.45 -32.03 -3.22
N ASP A 102 -6.05 -32.11 -4.41
CA ASP A 102 -7.21 -33.01 -4.68
C ASP A 102 -6.88 -34.52 -4.63
N ARG A 103 -5.62 -34.91 -4.35
CA ARG A 103 -5.21 -36.32 -4.24
C ARG A 103 -5.15 -36.87 -2.82
N PHE A 104 -5.25 -36.01 -1.80
CA PHE A 104 -5.38 -36.46 -0.40
C PHE A 104 -6.84 -36.51 0.08
N PHE A 105 -7.73 -35.66 -0.45
CA PHE A 105 -9.16 -35.68 -0.10
C PHE A 105 -10.01 -36.66 -0.94
N ALA A 106 -9.44 -37.31 -1.94
CA ALA A 106 -10.14 -38.28 -2.78
C ALA A 106 -10.00 -39.75 -2.33
N SER A 107 -9.27 -40.03 -1.24
CA SER A 107 -9.11 -41.40 -0.68
C SER A 107 -9.90 -41.65 0.61
N SER A 108 -10.33 -40.61 1.34
CA SER A 108 -11.12 -40.76 2.57
C SER A 108 -12.60 -41.08 2.32
N ALA A 109 -13.12 -40.80 1.12
CA ALA A 109 -14.53 -41.00 0.75
C ALA A 109 -14.98 -42.47 0.59
N VAL A 110 -14.10 -43.44 0.89
CA VAL A 110 -14.39 -44.89 0.81
C VAL A 110 -14.41 -45.56 2.20
N LEU A 111 -14.03 -44.85 3.27
CA LEU A 111 -13.98 -45.38 4.65
C LEU A 111 -15.03 -44.74 5.58
N ALA A 112 -16.23 -44.55 5.03
CA ALA A 112 -17.41 -44.07 5.76
C ALA A 112 -18.61 -45.04 5.64
N GLU A 113 -18.35 -46.35 5.74
CA GLU A 113 -19.26 -47.12 6.59
C GLU A 113 -19.16 -46.51 8.00
N ALA A 114 -20.28 -46.06 8.53
CA ALA A 114 -20.29 -45.18 9.70
C ALA A 114 -19.85 -45.95 10.96
N LEU A 115 -18.54 -45.89 11.25
CA LEU A 115 -17.92 -46.31 12.50
C LEU A 115 -18.76 -45.79 13.66
N ARG A 116 -19.27 -46.71 14.46
CA ARG A 116 -20.11 -46.44 15.62
C ARG A 116 -19.23 -46.23 16.84
N ALA A 117 -19.78 -45.55 17.84
CA ALA A 117 -19.11 -45.47 19.14
C ALA A 117 -18.94 -46.87 19.72
N GLY A 118 -17.69 -47.35 19.82
CA GLY A 118 -17.33 -48.69 20.25
C GLY A 118 -16.77 -49.62 19.16
N ASP A 119 -16.75 -49.19 17.89
CA ASP A 119 -16.09 -49.93 16.81
C ASP A 119 -14.56 -49.71 16.85
N ASP A 120 -13.78 -50.71 16.44
CA ASP A 120 -12.33 -50.58 16.25
C ASP A 120 -12.03 -49.59 15.10
N LEU A 121 -11.04 -48.73 15.33
CA LEU A 121 -10.62 -47.74 14.33
C LEU A 121 -9.72 -48.38 13.25
N PRO A 122 -9.64 -47.79 12.04
CA PRO A 122 -8.76 -48.27 10.99
C PRO A 122 -7.30 -48.43 11.45
N HIS A 123 -6.59 -49.42 10.90
CA HIS A 123 -5.19 -49.71 11.30
C HIS A 123 -4.21 -48.56 11.08
N ASP A 124 -4.57 -47.57 10.26
CA ASP A 124 -3.81 -46.34 10.00
C ASP A 124 -4.28 -45.13 10.84
N TYR A 125 -5.18 -45.32 11.82
CA TYR A 125 -5.67 -44.24 12.69
C TYR A 125 -4.54 -43.48 13.42
N GLU A 126 -3.50 -44.18 13.88
CA GLU A 126 -2.32 -43.54 14.50
C GLU A 126 -1.53 -42.65 13.52
N ALA A 127 -1.64 -42.89 12.21
CA ALA A 127 -1.04 -42.06 11.18
C ALA A 127 -1.89 -40.83 10.82
N TRP A 128 -3.16 -40.76 11.25
CA TRP A 128 -4.07 -39.64 11.00
C TRP A 128 -3.79 -38.46 11.94
N THR A 129 -2.62 -37.86 11.75
CA THR A 129 -2.14 -36.70 12.51
C THR A 129 -2.62 -35.38 11.90
N PRO A 130 -2.71 -34.28 12.69
CA PRO A 130 -3.04 -32.97 12.16
C PRO A 130 -1.99 -32.47 11.15
N VAL A 131 -2.39 -32.31 9.89
CA VAL A 131 -1.53 -31.77 8.83
C VAL A 131 -1.55 -30.24 8.90
N ALA A 132 -0.37 -29.61 8.95
CA ALA A 132 -0.24 -28.16 8.93
C ALA A 132 -0.72 -27.57 7.59
N ASP A 133 -1.61 -26.58 7.64
CA ASP A 133 -2.04 -25.82 6.46
C ASP A 133 -0.88 -24.93 5.98
N PRO A 134 -0.37 -25.08 4.74
CA PRO A 134 0.71 -24.23 4.22
C PRO A 134 0.43 -22.73 4.27
N ARG A 135 -0.85 -22.32 4.25
CA ARG A 135 -1.28 -20.90 4.34
C ARG A 135 -1.07 -20.31 5.74
N ARG A 136 -0.93 -21.16 6.76
CA ARG A 136 -0.64 -20.82 8.16
C ARG A 136 0.86 -20.93 8.49
N ARG A 137 1.74 -21.15 7.49
CA ARG A 137 3.19 -21.20 7.71
C ARG A 137 3.67 -19.87 8.30
N ARG A 138 4.26 -19.95 9.49
CA ARG A 138 4.97 -18.84 10.12
C ARG A 138 6.15 -18.41 9.27
N ARG A 139 6.34 -17.11 9.09
CA ARG A 139 7.38 -16.55 8.22
C ARG A 139 7.87 -15.19 8.71
N ALA A 140 9.01 -14.75 8.20
CA ALA A 140 9.57 -13.42 8.41
C ALA A 140 9.73 -12.66 7.08
N GLY A 141 9.76 -11.33 7.16
CA GLY A 141 9.85 -10.42 6.03
C GLY A 141 10.65 -9.16 6.29
N VAL A 142 11.12 -8.52 5.22
CA VAL A 142 11.78 -7.21 5.26
C VAL A 142 11.00 -6.18 4.45
N LEU A 143 10.80 -5.01 5.04
CA LEU A 143 10.23 -3.83 4.40
C LEU A 143 11.35 -2.98 3.79
N LEU A 144 11.40 -2.92 2.45
CA LEU A 144 12.36 -2.11 1.69
C LEU A 144 11.79 -1.73 0.33
N HIS A 145 11.70 -0.44 0.01
CA HIS A 145 11.27 0.00 -1.31
C HIS A 145 12.45 0.00 -2.31
N PRO A 146 12.27 -0.34 -3.60
CA PRO A 146 13.37 -0.40 -4.56
C PRO A 146 14.17 0.90 -4.70
N THR A 147 13.56 2.08 -4.50
CA THR A 147 14.27 3.37 -4.57
C THR A 147 15.39 3.49 -3.54
N SER A 148 15.25 2.79 -2.40
CA SER A 148 16.22 2.79 -1.30
C SER A 148 17.39 1.84 -1.53
N LEU A 149 17.42 1.07 -2.63
CA LEU A 149 18.59 0.26 -2.98
C LEU A 149 19.79 1.16 -3.33
N PRO A 150 21.03 0.69 -3.03
CA PRO A 150 22.23 1.37 -3.49
C PRO A 150 22.34 1.28 -5.02
N GLY A 151 23.16 2.13 -5.62
CA GLY A 151 23.38 2.12 -7.08
C GLY A 151 23.79 3.48 -7.64
N PRO A 152 24.46 3.50 -8.80
CA PRO A 152 25.16 4.67 -9.34
C PRO A 152 24.25 5.72 -10.00
N HIS A 153 22.95 5.46 -10.16
CA HIS A 153 22.03 6.32 -10.92
C HIS A 153 21.18 7.25 -10.03
N GLY A 154 21.65 7.61 -8.83
CA GLY A 154 20.95 8.48 -7.85
C GLY A 154 19.71 7.89 -7.16
N ILE A 155 19.18 6.79 -7.70
CA ILE A 155 18.05 6.03 -7.17
C ILE A 155 18.35 4.53 -7.29
N GLY A 156 17.80 3.72 -6.38
CA GLY A 156 17.77 2.28 -6.57
C GLY A 156 16.85 1.88 -7.74
N ASP A 157 17.21 0.83 -8.47
CA ASP A 157 16.51 0.38 -9.67
C ASP A 157 16.38 -1.16 -9.77
N LEU A 158 15.61 -1.64 -10.76
CA LEU A 158 15.30 -3.05 -10.96
C LEU A 158 16.46 -3.84 -11.62
N GLY A 159 17.71 -3.44 -11.35
CA GLY A 159 18.97 -3.96 -11.90
C GLY A 159 19.58 -5.11 -11.12
N ASP A 160 20.90 -5.09 -10.90
CA ASP A 160 21.59 -6.18 -10.19
C ASP A 160 21.51 -6.06 -8.65
N GLU A 161 21.36 -4.86 -8.09
CA GLU A 161 21.30 -4.69 -6.62
C GLU A 161 20.01 -5.23 -5.98
N VAL A 162 18.88 -5.21 -6.69
CA VAL A 162 17.65 -5.90 -6.22
C VAL A 162 17.81 -7.42 -6.24
N ILE A 163 18.62 -7.98 -7.15
CA ILE A 163 18.93 -9.41 -7.19
C ILE A 163 19.82 -9.77 -5.98
N ARG A 164 20.85 -8.95 -5.68
CA ARG A 164 21.68 -9.14 -4.47
C ARG A 164 20.88 -9.03 -3.18
N PHE A 165 19.91 -8.11 -3.12
CA PHE A 165 19.01 -7.99 -1.99
C PHE A 165 18.17 -9.25 -1.79
N LEU A 166 17.57 -9.79 -2.86
CA LEU A 166 16.82 -11.05 -2.80
C LEU A 166 17.70 -12.24 -2.39
N ASP A 167 18.93 -12.34 -2.90
CA ASP A 167 19.90 -13.36 -2.51
C ASP A 167 20.27 -13.25 -1.01
N TRP A 168 20.38 -12.02 -0.48
CA TRP A 168 20.61 -11.74 0.94
C TRP A 168 19.40 -12.06 1.82
N LEU A 169 18.17 -11.75 1.37
CA LEU A 169 16.96 -12.18 2.07
C LEU A 169 16.91 -13.72 2.19
N HIS A 170 17.19 -14.42 1.10
CA HIS A 170 17.22 -15.87 1.08
C HIS A 170 18.30 -16.43 2.03
N SER A 171 19.51 -15.85 2.04
CA SER A 171 20.59 -16.31 2.93
C SER A 171 20.27 -16.09 4.42
N ALA A 172 19.55 -15.01 4.74
CA ALA A 172 19.02 -14.70 6.07
C ALA A 172 17.79 -15.55 6.48
N GLY A 173 17.27 -16.40 5.60
CA GLY A 173 16.06 -17.19 5.86
C GLY A 173 14.75 -16.38 5.79
N VAL A 174 14.79 -15.19 5.21
CA VAL A 174 13.60 -14.37 4.95
C VAL A 174 12.88 -14.89 3.72
N SER A 175 11.55 -15.01 3.79
CA SER A 175 10.71 -15.54 2.71
C SER A 175 9.60 -14.58 2.26
N VAL A 176 9.73 -13.31 2.67
CA VAL A 176 8.83 -12.22 2.32
C VAL A 176 9.63 -10.94 2.08
N TRP A 177 9.39 -10.30 0.94
CA TRP A 177 9.79 -8.92 0.70
C TRP A 177 8.53 -8.06 0.64
N GLN A 178 8.42 -7.05 1.50
CA GLN A 178 7.40 -6.03 1.34
C GLN A 178 7.99 -4.80 0.64
N VAL A 179 7.43 -4.49 -0.52
CA VAL A 179 7.50 -3.14 -1.10
C VAL A 179 6.31 -2.35 -0.61
N PHE A 180 6.48 -1.04 -0.50
CA PHE A 180 5.42 -0.13 -0.08
C PHE A 180 5.19 0.93 -1.13
N ASP A 181 3.93 1.27 -1.26
CA ASP A 181 3.41 2.32 -2.09
C ASP A 181 3.61 3.68 -1.35
N CYS A 182 3.03 4.79 -1.79
CA CYS A 182 3.39 6.18 -1.50
C CYS A 182 2.29 7.27 -1.83
N SER A 183 1.55 7.91 -0.89
CA SER A 183 0.81 9.21 -1.17
C SER A 183 0.49 10.16 0.02
N PRO A 184 0.23 11.47 -0.20
CA PRO A 184 -0.22 12.40 0.83
C PRO A 184 -1.60 13.01 0.50
N SER A 185 -1.99 12.95 -0.78
CA SER A 185 -2.75 13.96 -1.53
C SER A 185 -2.27 15.42 -1.40
N LEU A 186 -2.75 16.30 -2.30
CA LEU A 186 -2.64 17.75 -2.13
C LEU A 186 -3.66 18.27 -1.12
N PRO A 187 -3.32 19.19 -0.22
CA PRO A 187 -4.30 20.14 0.31
C PRO A 187 -4.73 21.08 -0.83
N LEU A 188 -6.02 21.04 -1.20
CA LEU A 188 -6.65 22.07 -2.05
C LEU A 188 -6.73 23.40 -1.28
N CYS A 189 -5.58 24.08 -1.15
CA CYS A 189 -5.53 25.40 -0.58
C CYS A 189 -6.01 26.40 -1.62
N SER A 190 -7.30 26.72 -1.57
CA SER A 190 -7.95 27.78 -2.35
C SER A 190 -7.28 29.13 -2.05
N MET A 191 -6.22 29.48 -2.80
CA MET A 191 -5.67 30.83 -2.82
C MET A 191 -6.66 31.78 -3.50
N ILE A 192 -7.67 32.20 -2.74
CA ILE A 192 -8.36 33.46 -3.01
C ILE A 192 -7.33 34.56 -2.80
N LEU A 193 -6.82 35.10 -3.91
CA LEU A 193 -5.98 36.30 -3.94
C LEU A 193 -6.77 37.53 -3.48
N LEU A 194 -6.93 37.68 -2.16
CA LEU A 194 -7.27 38.93 -1.52
C LEU A 194 -6.00 39.53 -0.94
N GLY A 195 -5.46 40.52 -1.66
CA GLY A 195 -4.24 41.21 -1.24
C GLY A 195 -4.45 42.00 0.05
N ALA A 196 -3.74 41.63 1.10
CA ALA A 196 -3.52 42.46 2.27
C ALA A 196 -2.10 42.22 2.80
N SER A 197 -1.32 43.30 2.90
CA SER A 197 -0.02 43.30 3.56
C SER A 197 -0.19 43.20 5.08
N CYS A 198 0.48 42.25 5.74
CA CYS A 198 1.21 42.44 7.01
C CYS A 198 1.65 41.12 7.65
N GLY A 199 2.85 41.14 8.25
CA GLY A 199 3.06 40.54 9.57
C GLY A 199 3.54 39.09 9.63
N GLU A 200 4.57 38.88 10.46
CA GLU A 200 5.08 37.59 10.88
C GLU A 200 4.10 36.86 11.84
N TYR A 201 4.48 35.65 12.28
CA TYR A 201 3.79 34.75 13.22
C TYR A 201 2.65 33.87 12.67
N LEU A 202 3.03 32.71 12.12
CA LEU A 202 2.28 31.47 12.37
C LEU A 202 3.21 30.24 12.32
N PHE A 203 3.86 29.95 13.44
CA PHE A 203 4.74 28.79 13.63
C PHE A 203 4.38 28.09 14.94
N LEU A 204 3.34 27.23 14.93
CA LEU A 204 3.01 26.24 15.97
C LEU A 204 1.73 25.46 15.57
N LEU A 205 1.60 24.23 16.10
CA LEU A 205 0.45 23.31 15.95
C LEU A 205 0.25 22.63 14.57
N CYS A 206 1.16 21.73 14.24
CA CYS A 206 0.88 20.53 13.44
C CYS A 206 1.71 19.36 14.01
N LYS A 207 1.10 18.57 14.90
CA LYS A 207 1.63 17.27 15.37
C LYS A 207 0.53 16.24 15.18
N GLY A 208 0.92 15.04 14.72
CA GLY A 208 0.04 13.89 14.63
C GLY A 208 -0.74 13.79 13.32
N PHE A 209 -0.11 13.14 12.34
CA PHE A 209 -0.70 12.63 11.11
C PHE A 209 0.01 11.31 10.81
N VAL A 210 -0.70 10.31 10.27
CA VAL A 210 -0.15 8.98 9.88
C VAL A 210 -0.92 8.43 8.67
N ALA A 211 -0.17 7.75 7.78
CA ALA A 211 -0.54 6.83 6.68
C ALA A 211 -1.47 7.32 5.55
N MET A 212 -0.91 7.37 4.33
CA MET A 212 -1.56 7.07 3.04
C MET A 212 -0.49 6.64 2.01
N VAL A 213 -0.75 5.63 1.17
CA VAL A 213 0.32 4.80 0.56
C VAL A 213 -0.08 4.29 -0.86
N LEU A 214 0.32 4.96 -1.98
CA LEU A 214 -0.05 4.83 -3.44
C LEU A 214 1.15 4.57 -4.46
N PRO A 215 1.06 3.77 -5.56
CA PRO A 215 2.02 2.67 -5.84
C PRO A 215 3.51 2.82 -6.19
N LEU A 216 4.10 1.70 -6.68
CA LEU A 216 5.23 1.62 -7.64
C LEU A 216 4.99 2.47 -8.93
N VAL A 217 4.25 3.57 -8.81
CA VAL A 217 3.64 4.42 -9.81
C VAL A 217 4.51 5.66 -10.03
N PRO A 218 4.50 6.27 -11.22
CA PRO A 218 5.26 7.50 -11.45
C PRO A 218 4.84 8.62 -10.49
N PRO A 219 5.79 9.33 -9.84
CA PRO A 219 5.49 10.54 -9.08
C PRO A 219 4.78 11.59 -9.93
N GLY A 220 4.01 12.47 -9.27
CA GLY A 220 3.58 13.71 -9.88
C GLY A 220 4.79 14.57 -10.25
N ARG A 221 4.71 15.24 -11.40
CA ARG A 221 5.82 15.98 -12.03
C ARG A 221 5.53 17.48 -12.16
N LYS A 222 4.47 18.01 -11.52
CA LYS A 222 4.17 19.44 -11.52
C LYS A 222 4.79 20.11 -10.27
N SER A 223 4.94 21.43 -10.31
CA SER A 223 5.80 22.16 -9.35
C SER A 223 5.39 21.95 -7.89
N ARG A 224 6.38 21.63 -7.02
CA ARG A 224 6.28 21.34 -5.57
C ARG A 224 5.96 19.87 -5.18
N GLU A 225 6.04 18.92 -6.09
CA GLU A 225 5.73 17.50 -5.80
C GLU A 225 6.96 16.65 -5.36
N ASP A 226 8.16 17.25 -5.39
CA ASP A 226 9.41 16.85 -4.68
C ASP A 226 9.81 15.36 -4.70
N GLY A 227 9.41 14.61 -5.74
CA GLY A 227 9.83 13.22 -5.95
C GLY A 227 9.07 12.16 -5.17
N SER A 228 8.36 12.61 -4.15
CA SER A 228 7.19 12.00 -3.58
C SER A 228 6.41 11.24 -4.70
N PRO A 229 6.34 9.88 -4.71
CA PRO A 229 5.58 9.07 -5.70
C PRO A 229 4.04 9.23 -5.61
N TYR A 230 3.65 10.43 -5.18
CA TYR A 230 2.72 10.72 -4.10
C TYR A 230 1.45 11.34 -4.68
N SER A 231 1.64 12.22 -5.66
CA SER A 231 0.63 12.61 -6.63
C SER A 231 0.63 11.62 -7.81
N GLY A 232 0.48 10.32 -7.54
CA GLY A 232 0.51 9.27 -8.56
C GLY A 232 -0.51 9.51 -9.68
N GLN A 233 -0.02 9.64 -10.92
CA GLN A 233 -0.84 10.05 -12.08
C GLN A 233 -1.77 8.94 -12.62
N ASP A 234 -1.56 7.70 -12.18
CA ASP A 234 -2.32 6.50 -12.56
C ASP A 234 -2.10 5.42 -11.49
N ALA A 235 -3.08 4.57 -11.18
CA ALA A 235 -2.99 3.56 -10.12
C ALA A 235 -2.40 2.20 -10.56
N ASN A 236 -2.00 2.06 -11.84
CA ASN A 236 -1.68 0.80 -12.50
C ASN A 236 -0.28 0.82 -13.14
N CYS A 237 0.20 1.99 -13.58
CA CYS A 237 1.49 2.20 -14.23
C CYS A 237 2.68 1.93 -13.29
N GLY A 238 3.82 1.57 -13.88
CA GLY A 238 5.11 1.50 -13.20
C GLY A 238 5.89 2.80 -13.27
N ASN A 239 6.64 3.09 -12.21
CA ASN A 239 7.56 4.21 -12.08
C ASN A 239 8.79 3.97 -12.98
N THR A 240 8.89 4.73 -14.07
CA THR A 240 9.95 4.60 -15.05
C THR A 240 11.35 4.91 -14.50
N LEU A 241 11.45 5.62 -13.37
CA LEU A 241 12.74 5.89 -12.71
C LEU A 241 13.34 4.62 -12.08
N LEU A 242 12.53 3.60 -11.79
CA LEU A 242 12.98 2.28 -11.33
C LEU A 242 13.52 1.39 -12.48
N ILE A 243 13.40 1.81 -13.74
CA ILE A 243 14.00 1.06 -14.85
C ILE A 243 15.53 1.14 -14.75
N SER A 244 16.17 -0.01 -14.69
CA SER A 244 17.63 -0.13 -14.66
C SER A 244 18.23 0.12 -16.03
N LEU A 245 19.17 1.07 -16.10
CA LEU A 245 19.87 1.42 -17.34
C LEU A 245 20.82 0.30 -17.78
N GLU A 246 21.41 -0.44 -16.82
CA GLU A 246 22.30 -1.57 -17.12
C GLU A 246 21.54 -2.74 -17.76
N GLU A 247 20.32 -3.03 -17.30
CA GLU A 247 19.45 -4.02 -17.96
C GLU A 247 19.04 -3.58 -19.37
N LEU A 248 18.86 -2.27 -19.63
CA LEU A 248 18.64 -1.76 -20.98
C LEU A 248 19.88 -1.91 -21.89
N VAL A 249 21.09 -1.88 -21.33
CA VAL A 249 22.32 -2.25 -22.06
C VAL A 249 22.37 -3.76 -22.33
N LYS A 250 21.99 -4.60 -21.35
CA LYS A 250 21.90 -6.08 -21.53
C LYS A 250 20.87 -6.47 -22.60
N ASP A 251 19.74 -5.74 -22.69
CA ASP A 251 18.72 -5.89 -23.74
C ASP A 251 19.11 -5.27 -25.10
N GLY A 252 20.27 -4.60 -25.19
CA GLY A 252 20.76 -3.95 -26.42
C GLY A 252 20.00 -2.67 -26.83
N LEU A 253 19.23 -2.09 -25.91
CA LEU A 253 18.49 -0.84 -26.13
C LEU A 253 19.31 0.42 -25.78
N LEU A 254 20.31 0.29 -24.90
CA LEU A 254 21.34 1.31 -24.65
C LEU A 254 22.73 0.77 -24.97
N LEU A 255 23.64 1.66 -25.35
CA LEU A 255 25.07 1.35 -25.43
C LEU A 255 25.71 1.63 -24.06
N LYS A 256 26.78 0.90 -23.72
CA LYS A 256 27.50 1.11 -22.46
C LYS A 256 28.01 2.54 -22.32
N ASP A 257 28.47 3.13 -23.42
CA ASP A 257 29.02 4.50 -23.47
C ASP A 257 27.93 5.59 -23.41
N GLU A 258 26.65 5.21 -23.32
CA GLU A 258 25.52 6.11 -23.06
C GLU A 258 25.05 6.09 -21.60
N LEU A 259 25.64 5.23 -20.76
CA LEU A 259 25.40 5.27 -19.32
C LEU A 259 26.03 6.55 -18.74
N PRO A 260 25.36 7.21 -17.79
CA PRO A 260 25.91 8.40 -17.14
C PRO A 260 27.05 8.03 -16.19
N GLU A 261 27.90 9.01 -15.88
CA GLU A 261 28.86 8.88 -14.78
C GLU A 261 28.13 8.63 -13.44
N PRO A 262 28.69 7.81 -12.54
CA PRO A 262 28.06 7.51 -11.26
C PRO A 262 27.78 8.76 -10.40
N MET A 263 26.54 8.88 -9.93
CA MET A 263 26.14 9.87 -8.93
C MET A 263 26.22 9.25 -7.53
N ASP A 264 27.16 9.73 -6.72
CA ASP A 264 27.26 9.36 -5.30
C ASP A 264 26.22 10.17 -4.50
N MET A 265 25.13 9.51 -4.12
CA MET A 265 23.98 10.12 -3.46
C MET A 265 23.41 9.17 -2.39
N ASP A 266 23.62 9.51 -1.11
CA ASP A 266 23.01 8.79 0.02
C ASP A 266 21.49 9.00 0.11
N HIS A 267 20.95 10.00 -0.58
CA HIS A 267 19.53 10.33 -0.61
C HIS A 267 19.03 10.54 -2.04
N VAL A 268 17.81 10.12 -2.36
CA VAL A 268 17.21 10.30 -3.69
C VAL A 268 16.83 11.77 -3.91
N ASP A 269 17.46 12.42 -4.89
CA ASP A 269 16.92 13.62 -5.53
C ASP A 269 16.18 13.20 -6.80
N PHE A 270 14.86 13.15 -6.73
CA PHE A 270 14.03 12.67 -7.84
C PHE A 270 14.03 13.62 -9.04
N GLU A 271 14.29 14.92 -8.86
CA GLU A 271 14.36 15.86 -9.99
C GLU A 271 15.68 15.63 -10.76
N ALA A 272 16.81 15.52 -10.05
CA ALA A 272 18.09 15.17 -10.64
C ALA A 272 18.05 13.78 -11.32
N VAL A 273 17.43 12.79 -10.66
CA VAL A 273 17.24 11.44 -11.21
C VAL A 273 16.34 11.44 -12.44
N ALA A 274 15.26 12.23 -12.47
CA ALA A 274 14.40 12.33 -13.64
C ALA A 274 15.12 12.98 -14.83
N MET A 275 15.82 14.10 -14.60
CA MET A 275 16.66 14.76 -15.61
C MET A 275 17.72 13.81 -16.20
N LEU A 276 18.25 12.88 -15.40
CA LEU A 276 19.22 11.89 -15.83
C LEU A 276 18.59 10.71 -16.58
N LYS A 277 17.56 10.08 -16.01
CA LYS A 277 17.05 8.77 -16.46
C LYS A 277 15.98 8.88 -17.53
N ASP A 278 15.07 9.87 -17.49
CA ASP A 278 13.97 9.97 -18.46
C ASP A 278 14.46 10.07 -19.93
N PRO A 279 15.52 10.84 -20.28
CA PRO A 279 16.02 10.88 -21.66
C PRO A 279 16.59 9.53 -22.13
N LEU A 280 17.25 8.78 -21.25
CA LEU A 280 17.85 7.48 -21.57
C LEU A 280 16.78 6.38 -21.68
N VAL A 281 15.80 6.38 -20.79
CA VAL A 281 14.63 5.48 -20.85
C VAL A 281 13.78 5.78 -22.08
N THR A 282 13.61 7.04 -22.47
CA THR A 282 12.96 7.45 -23.72
C THR A 282 13.71 6.93 -24.95
N LYS A 283 15.03 7.16 -25.03
CA LYS A 283 15.87 6.64 -26.12
C LYS A 283 15.81 5.12 -26.24
N ALA A 284 15.78 4.39 -25.12
CA ALA A 284 15.61 2.95 -25.10
C ALA A 284 14.24 2.50 -25.60
N ALA A 285 13.17 3.21 -25.23
CA ALA A 285 11.81 2.98 -25.72
C ALA A 285 11.69 3.26 -27.24
N GLU A 286 12.29 4.33 -27.75
CA GLU A 286 12.37 4.63 -29.20
C GLU A 286 13.10 3.52 -29.97
N ARG A 287 14.25 3.05 -29.46
CA ARG A 287 15.00 1.94 -30.06
C ARG A 287 14.21 0.64 -30.02
N LEU A 288 13.50 0.34 -28.93
CA LEU A 288 12.56 -0.78 -28.86
C LEU A 288 11.47 -0.64 -29.94
N LEU A 289 10.94 0.57 -30.14
CA LEU A 289 9.90 0.81 -31.13
C LEU A 289 10.40 0.64 -32.58
N LEU A 290 11.66 0.96 -32.87
CA LEU A 290 12.31 0.75 -34.17
C LEU A 290 12.87 -0.67 -34.36
N SER A 291 13.10 -1.41 -33.27
CA SER A 291 13.69 -2.75 -33.30
C SER A 291 12.82 -3.81 -33.99
N GLN A 292 13.45 -4.94 -34.30
CA GLN A 292 12.80 -6.14 -34.82
C GLN A 292 13.18 -7.34 -33.93
N GLY A 293 12.39 -8.42 -34.00
CA GLY A 293 12.68 -9.67 -33.29
C GLY A 293 11.85 -9.86 -32.01
N ILE A 294 12.44 -10.55 -31.03
CA ILE A 294 11.72 -11.10 -29.86
C ILE A 294 11.17 -9.98 -28.96
N LEU A 295 11.99 -8.99 -28.61
CA LEU A 295 11.61 -7.93 -27.67
C LEU A 295 10.47 -7.06 -28.24
N LYS A 296 10.53 -6.73 -29.53
CA LYS A 296 9.44 -6.05 -30.26
C LYS A 296 8.14 -6.87 -30.27
N ARG A 297 8.23 -8.20 -30.37
CA ARG A 297 7.06 -9.08 -30.30
C ARG A 297 6.45 -9.09 -28.89
N GLN A 298 7.27 -9.25 -27.86
CA GLN A 298 6.84 -9.19 -26.46
C GLN A 298 6.15 -7.86 -26.12
N PHE A 299 6.67 -6.73 -26.62
CA PHE A 299 6.02 -5.41 -26.52
C PHE A 299 4.61 -5.41 -27.16
N TYR A 300 4.48 -5.99 -28.35
CA TYR A 300 3.18 -6.07 -29.03
C TYR A 300 2.19 -7.03 -28.37
N ASP A 301 2.68 -8.09 -27.73
CA ASP A 301 1.86 -9.05 -26.99
C ASP A 301 1.38 -8.40 -25.68
N PHE A 302 2.27 -7.73 -24.93
CA PHE A 302 1.94 -6.92 -23.75
C PHE A 302 0.87 -5.84 -24.04
N ARG A 303 1.05 -5.05 -25.10
CA ARG A 303 0.07 -4.00 -25.46
C ARG A 303 -1.29 -4.59 -25.86
N ARG A 304 -1.34 -5.83 -26.38
CA ARG A 304 -2.57 -6.50 -26.81
C ARG A 304 -3.22 -7.36 -25.73
N ASP A 305 -2.57 -7.56 -24.59
CA ASP A 305 -3.16 -8.33 -23.49
C ASP A 305 -4.37 -7.56 -22.93
N PRO A 306 -5.59 -8.15 -22.92
CA PRO A 306 -6.78 -7.47 -22.43
C PRO A 306 -6.71 -7.03 -20.96
N GLY A 307 -5.89 -7.69 -20.13
CA GLY A 307 -5.62 -7.30 -18.74
C GLY A 307 -4.70 -6.10 -18.60
N ILE A 308 -3.94 -5.77 -19.65
CA ILE A 308 -3.05 -4.60 -19.72
C ILE A 308 -3.72 -3.45 -20.47
N SER A 309 -4.26 -3.69 -21.66
CA SER A 309 -4.82 -2.65 -22.52
C SER A 309 -5.99 -1.90 -21.88
N GLY A 310 -6.71 -2.55 -20.96
CA GLY A 310 -7.86 -1.98 -20.26
C GLY A 310 -7.54 -0.80 -19.33
N TRP A 311 -6.27 -0.60 -18.93
CA TRP A 311 -5.81 0.61 -18.22
C TRP A 311 -4.76 1.36 -19.03
N LEU A 312 -3.86 0.65 -19.71
CA LEU A 312 -2.66 1.23 -20.32
C LEU A 312 -2.95 2.22 -21.46
N GLU A 313 -3.95 1.97 -22.30
CA GLU A 313 -4.29 2.91 -23.38
C GLU A 313 -4.92 4.20 -22.83
N ASP A 314 -5.71 4.10 -21.76
CA ASP A 314 -6.30 5.26 -21.08
C ASP A 314 -5.24 6.07 -20.33
N ALA A 315 -4.29 5.41 -19.66
CA ALA A 315 -3.14 6.06 -19.03
C ALA A 315 -2.25 6.79 -20.06
N ALA A 316 -1.96 6.16 -21.20
CA ALA A 316 -1.16 6.75 -22.26
C ALA A 316 -1.85 7.95 -22.93
N LEU A 317 -3.16 7.87 -23.17
CA LEU A 317 -3.96 8.99 -23.66
C LEU A 317 -4.04 10.13 -22.64
N PHE A 318 -4.26 9.83 -21.36
CA PHE A 318 -4.28 10.82 -20.29
C PHE A 318 -2.95 11.59 -20.21
N ALA A 319 -1.83 10.88 -20.17
CA ALA A 319 -0.49 11.47 -20.13
C ALA A 319 -0.19 12.30 -21.39
N ALA A 320 -0.61 11.85 -22.57
CA ALA A 320 -0.45 12.59 -23.82
C ALA A 320 -1.26 13.90 -23.83
N ILE A 321 -2.48 13.88 -23.27
CA ILE A 321 -3.30 15.08 -23.15
C ILE A 321 -2.68 16.03 -22.11
N ASP A 322 -2.33 15.57 -20.91
CA ASP A 322 -1.77 16.43 -19.85
C ASP A 322 -0.45 17.11 -20.29
N ASN A 323 0.41 16.38 -21.00
CA ASN A 323 1.64 16.94 -21.57
C ASN A 323 1.37 17.99 -22.67
N SER A 324 0.20 17.94 -23.33
CA SER A 324 -0.17 18.87 -24.41
C SER A 324 -1.04 20.05 -23.95
N VAL A 325 -1.71 19.95 -22.81
CA VAL A 325 -2.66 20.94 -22.28
C VAL A 325 -2.11 21.51 -20.98
N ASN A 326 -1.66 22.77 -21.03
CA ASN A 326 -1.18 23.49 -19.86
C ASN A 326 -2.33 23.89 -18.91
N ALA A 327 -2.83 22.92 -18.17
CA ALA A 327 -3.90 23.04 -17.16
C ALA A 327 -3.46 22.40 -15.83
N PHE A 328 -4.12 22.79 -14.74
CA PHE A 328 -3.81 22.23 -13.42
C PHE A 328 -4.33 20.79 -13.29
N SER A 329 -5.58 20.55 -13.70
CA SER A 329 -6.21 19.22 -13.70
C SER A 329 -7.11 18.99 -14.92
N TRP A 330 -7.46 17.74 -15.21
CA TRP A 330 -8.27 17.35 -16.38
C TRP A 330 -9.68 17.95 -16.40
N ASN A 331 -10.19 18.40 -15.25
CA ASN A 331 -11.47 19.11 -15.16
C ASN A 331 -11.43 20.50 -15.84
N GLU A 332 -10.25 21.05 -16.11
CA GLU A 332 -10.04 22.31 -16.83
C GLU A 332 -9.77 22.10 -18.32
N TRP A 333 -9.60 20.86 -18.79
CA TRP A 333 -9.36 20.56 -20.20
C TRP A 333 -10.56 20.95 -21.08
N PRO A 334 -10.33 21.24 -22.38
CA PRO A 334 -11.39 21.45 -23.37
C PRO A 334 -12.46 20.35 -23.29
N GLU A 335 -13.73 20.73 -23.39
CA GLU A 335 -14.86 19.86 -23.06
C GLU A 335 -14.83 18.51 -23.79
N GLN A 336 -14.37 18.48 -25.04
CA GLN A 336 -14.26 17.28 -25.86
C GLN A 336 -13.21 16.28 -25.31
N LEU A 337 -12.11 16.77 -24.73
CA LEU A 337 -11.05 15.95 -24.11
C LEU A 337 -11.43 15.56 -22.69
N LYS A 338 -11.92 16.53 -21.91
CA LYS A 338 -12.49 16.33 -20.58
C LYS A 338 -13.57 15.24 -20.58
N ASN A 339 -14.51 15.28 -21.51
CA ASN A 339 -15.63 14.32 -21.63
C ASN A 339 -15.36 13.15 -22.60
N ARG A 340 -14.12 12.93 -23.04
CA ARG A 340 -13.70 11.75 -23.81
C ARG A 340 -14.52 11.53 -25.10
N HIS A 341 -14.76 12.59 -25.86
CA HIS A 341 -15.41 12.50 -27.17
C HIS A 341 -14.50 11.71 -28.13
N LEU A 342 -15.01 10.61 -28.71
CA LEU A 342 -14.25 9.68 -29.55
C LEU A 342 -13.38 10.37 -30.61
N ALA A 343 -13.97 11.26 -31.41
CA ALA A 343 -13.25 11.98 -32.47
C ALA A 343 -12.11 12.88 -31.94
N ALA A 344 -12.22 13.40 -30.72
CA ALA A 344 -11.16 14.20 -30.10
C ALA A 344 -10.04 13.31 -29.53
N LEU A 345 -10.38 12.13 -29.00
CA LEU A 345 -9.38 11.13 -28.60
C LEU A 345 -8.64 10.54 -29.80
N GLU A 346 -9.33 10.28 -30.91
CA GLU A 346 -8.72 9.85 -32.17
C GLU A 346 -7.77 10.91 -32.74
N ASP A 347 -8.17 12.20 -32.74
CA ASP A 347 -7.34 13.32 -33.15
C ASP A 347 -6.07 13.46 -32.29
N VAL A 348 -6.21 13.36 -30.95
CA VAL A 348 -5.04 13.30 -30.03
C VAL A 348 -4.18 12.09 -30.32
N TYR A 349 -4.76 10.90 -30.53
CA TYR A 349 -4.00 9.68 -30.81
C TYR A 349 -3.18 9.80 -32.10
N GLN A 350 -3.70 10.44 -33.16
CA GLN A 350 -2.91 10.69 -34.37
C GLN A 350 -1.83 11.76 -34.15
N LYS A 351 -2.13 12.84 -33.44
CA LYS A 351 -1.19 13.96 -33.19
C LYS A 351 -0.06 13.61 -32.21
N GLN A 352 -0.35 12.81 -31.19
CA GLN A 352 0.57 12.40 -30.11
C GLN A 352 0.97 10.93 -30.21
N LYS A 353 0.87 10.34 -31.41
CA LYS A 353 1.10 8.92 -31.66
C LYS A 353 2.44 8.43 -31.13
N ASP A 354 3.50 9.20 -31.32
CA ASP A 354 4.85 8.81 -30.91
C ASP A 354 5.00 8.88 -29.38
N PHE A 355 4.49 9.93 -28.74
CA PHE A 355 4.41 10.02 -27.27
C PHE A 355 3.67 8.81 -26.66
N ILE A 356 2.49 8.48 -27.20
CA ILE A 356 1.67 7.35 -26.72
C ILE A 356 2.41 6.02 -26.89
N ASN A 357 3.05 5.80 -28.04
CA ASN A 357 3.83 4.58 -28.27
C ASN A 357 5.06 4.50 -27.35
N ILE A 358 5.74 5.62 -27.09
CA ILE A 358 6.89 5.71 -26.17
C ILE A 358 6.43 5.41 -24.75
N PHE A 359 5.36 6.05 -24.26
CA PHE A 359 4.79 5.78 -22.93
C PHE A 359 4.48 4.29 -22.73
N ILE A 360 3.79 3.67 -23.70
CA ILE A 360 3.46 2.24 -23.66
C ILE A 360 4.73 1.37 -23.70
N ALA A 361 5.75 1.77 -24.46
CA ALA A 361 7.04 1.08 -24.49
C ALA A 361 7.83 1.21 -23.17
N GLN A 362 7.78 2.36 -22.50
CA GLN A 362 8.36 2.55 -21.16
C GLN A 362 7.67 1.66 -20.13
N GLN A 363 6.34 1.59 -20.16
CA GLN A 363 5.55 0.70 -19.28
C GLN A 363 5.84 -0.79 -19.54
N PHE A 364 6.07 -1.18 -20.80
CA PHE A 364 6.56 -2.52 -21.13
C PHE A 364 7.96 -2.80 -20.55
N LEU A 365 8.89 -1.83 -20.63
CA LEU A 365 10.25 -2.00 -20.09
C LEU A 365 10.22 -2.14 -18.56
N PHE A 366 9.40 -1.35 -17.86
CA PHE A 366 9.13 -1.54 -16.44
C PHE A 366 8.58 -2.95 -16.16
N GLN A 367 7.50 -3.35 -16.86
CA GLN A 367 6.87 -4.66 -16.67
C GLN A 367 7.87 -5.80 -16.84
N ARG A 368 8.68 -5.74 -17.90
CA ARG A 368 9.70 -6.75 -18.20
C ARG A 368 10.73 -6.88 -17.07
N GLN A 369 11.25 -5.76 -16.55
CA GLN A 369 12.23 -5.79 -15.47
C GLN A 369 11.59 -6.22 -14.14
N TRP A 370 10.37 -5.76 -13.83
CA TRP A 370 9.65 -6.19 -12.63
C TRP A 370 9.36 -7.70 -12.63
N GLN A 371 8.89 -8.27 -13.74
CA GLN A 371 8.65 -9.70 -13.84
C GLN A 371 9.93 -10.54 -13.72
N ARG A 372 11.09 -10.02 -14.20
CA ARG A 372 12.40 -10.65 -13.97
C ARG A 372 12.73 -10.73 -12.47
N VAL A 373 12.51 -9.64 -11.73
CA VAL A 373 12.74 -9.56 -10.28
C VAL A 373 11.77 -10.48 -9.52
N ARG A 374 10.47 -10.44 -9.84
CA ARG A 374 9.45 -11.32 -9.26
C ARG A 374 9.77 -12.80 -9.50
N GLN A 375 10.20 -13.16 -10.72
CA GLN A 375 10.58 -14.53 -11.04
C GLN A 375 11.80 -14.99 -10.22
N HIS A 376 12.81 -14.13 -10.00
CA HIS A 376 13.96 -14.46 -9.14
C HIS A 376 13.56 -14.65 -7.68
N ALA A 377 12.72 -13.76 -7.14
CA ALA A 377 12.15 -13.90 -5.80
C ALA A 377 11.44 -15.26 -5.64
N GLN A 378 10.61 -15.63 -6.62
CA GLN A 378 9.92 -16.92 -6.65
C GLN A 378 10.88 -18.13 -6.71
N THR A 379 12.01 -18.06 -7.44
CA THR A 379 12.99 -19.17 -7.43
C THR A 379 13.71 -19.33 -6.09
N LEU A 380 13.78 -18.26 -5.29
CA LEU A 380 14.34 -18.27 -3.93
C LEU A 380 13.29 -18.58 -2.84
N GLY A 381 12.02 -18.77 -3.20
CA GLY A 381 10.92 -18.99 -2.25
C GLY A 381 10.47 -17.71 -1.51
N ILE A 382 10.86 -16.54 -2.00
CA ILE A 382 10.47 -15.23 -1.46
C ILE A 382 9.18 -14.79 -2.15
N LYS A 383 8.14 -14.51 -1.36
CA LYS A 383 6.93 -13.82 -1.86
C LYS A 383 7.10 -12.31 -1.79
N ILE A 384 6.54 -11.59 -2.77
CA ILE A 384 6.46 -10.13 -2.74
C ILE A 384 5.08 -9.71 -2.22
N ILE A 385 5.05 -9.02 -1.07
CA ILE A 385 3.92 -8.23 -0.61
C ILE A 385 4.03 -6.85 -1.27
N GLY A 386 3.04 -6.51 -2.09
CA GLY A 386 2.82 -5.13 -2.50
C GLY A 386 1.91 -4.39 -1.53
N ASP A 387 1.62 -3.15 -1.86
CA ASP A 387 0.64 -2.35 -1.14
C ASP A 387 -0.48 -1.94 -2.11
N MET A 388 -1.55 -1.36 -1.57
CA MET A 388 -2.65 -0.84 -2.36
C MET A 388 -3.40 0.23 -1.56
N PRO A 389 -3.28 1.51 -1.92
CA PRO A 389 -4.08 2.60 -1.36
C PRO A 389 -5.56 2.34 -1.62
N ILE A 390 -6.44 2.56 -0.64
CA ILE A 390 -7.87 2.48 -0.93
C ILE A 390 -8.28 3.47 -2.04
N TYR A 391 -7.84 4.74 -1.99
CA TYR A 391 -8.22 5.79 -2.95
C TYR A 391 -7.21 5.97 -4.10
N VAL A 392 -7.54 6.87 -5.04
CA VAL A 392 -6.71 7.33 -6.16
C VAL A 392 -6.81 8.85 -6.30
N GLY A 393 -5.79 9.52 -6.83
CA GLY A 393 -5.78 10.99 -6.98
C GLY A 393 -6.82 11.51 -7.99
N HIS A 394 -7.33 12.74 -7.81
CA HIS A 394 -8.31 13.34 -8.74
C HIS A 394 -7.76 13.54 -10.15
N HIS A 395 -6.54 14.09 -10.26
CA HIS A 395 -5.87 14.29 -11.54
C HIS A 395 -5.15 13.01 -12.00
N SER A 396 -5.94 11.99 -12.31
CA SER A 396 -5.46 10.68 -12.77
C SER A 396 -6.23 10.14 -13.96
N ALA A 397 -5.61 9.23 -14.70
CA ALA A 397 -6.27 8.47 -15.75
C ALA A 397 -7.45 7.65 -15.19
N ASP A 398 -7.31 7.07 -13.99
CA ASP A 398 -8.36 6.31 -13.30
C ASP A 398 -9.67 7.11 -13.19
N VAL A 399 -9.59 8.34 -12.67
CA VAL A 399 -10.77 9.19 -12.45
C VAL A 399 -11.28 9.79 -13.75
N TRP A 400 -10.38 10.26 -14.64
CA TRP A 400 -10.76 10.84 -15.93
C TRP A 400 -11.44 9.82 -16.85
N ALA A 401 -10.95 8.59 -16.92
CA ALA A 401 -11.54 7.53 -17.73
C ALA A 401 -12.82 6.95 -17.11
N ASN A 402 -12.87 6.84 -15.77
CA ASN A 402 -13.93 6.12 -15.05
C ASN A 402 -14.83 7.02 -14.19
N LYS A 403 -15.12 8.26 -14.62
CA LYS A 403 -15.89 9.28 -13.87
C LYS A 403 -17.13 8.76 -13.11
N LYS A 404 -17.87 7.80 -13.69
CA LYS A 404 -19.08 7.20 -13.08
C LYS A 404 -18.80 6.36 -11.82
N SER A 405 -17.56 5.94 -11.60
CA SER A 405 -17.11 5.19 -10.42
C SER A 405 -16.85 6.10 -9.21
N PHE A 406 -16.94 7.43 -9.37
CA PHE A 406 -16.57 8.43 -8.37
C PHE A 406 -17.70 9.43 -8.13
N LEU A 407 -17.76 10.00 -6.92
CA LEU A 407 -18.75 10.99 -6.49
C LEU A 407 -18.42 12.39 -7.02
N LEU A 408 -18.46 12.54 -8.34
CA LEU A 408 -18.24 13.79 -9.05
C LEU A 408 -19.55 14.54 -9.32
N ASP A 409 -19.45 15.85 -9.52
CA ASP A 409 -20.55 16.67 -10.03
C ASP A 409 -20.63 16.62 -11.58
N ARG A 410 -21.54 17.40 -12.18
CA ARG A 410 -21.66 17.48 -13.65
C ARG A 410 -20.45 18.11 -14.33
N SER A 411 -19.61 18.84 -13.60
CA SER A 411 -18.37 19.42 -14.09
C SER A 411 -17.16 18.50 -13.92
N GLY A 412 -17.32 17.33 -13.28
CA GLY A 412 -16.21 16.41 -12.98
C GLY A 412 -15.40 16.80 -11.74
N PHE A 413 -15.88 17.76 -10.94
CA PHE A 413 -15.29 18.15 -9.67
C PHE A 413 -15.79 17.23 -8.55
N PRO A 414 -14.96 16.84 -7.55
CA PRO A 414 -15.42 16.02 -6.43
C PRO A 414 -16.54 16.71 -5.64
N ARG A 415 -17.61 15.99 -5.31
CA ARG A 415 -18.66 16.49 -4.40
C ARG A 415 -18.30 16.27 -2.94
N LEU A 416 -17.61 15.16 -2.68
CA LEU A 416 -17.09 14.76 -1.39
C LEU A 416 -15.69 14.21 -1.60
N VAL A 417 -14.80 14.47 -0.64
CA VAL A 417 -13.41 14.04 -0.65
C VAL A 417 -13.07 13.22 0.59
N SER A 418 -12.03 12.42 0.48
CA SER A 418 -11.52 11.56 1.55
C SER A 418 -10.83 12.35 2.66
N GLY A 419 -10.79 11.70 3.82
CA GLY A 419 -10.09 12.15 5.02
C GLY A 419 -10.34 11.18 6.16
N VAL A 420 -9.97 11.56 7.37
CA VAL A 420 -10.37 10.94 8.64
C VAL A 420 -10.82 12.01 9.64
N PRO A 421 -11.76 11.68 10.55
CA PRO A 421 -12.16 12.60 11.61
C PRO A 421 -11.00 12.86 12.59
N PRO A 422 -11.15 13.83 13.50
CA PRO A 422 -10.26 13.98 14.65
C PRO A 422 -10.10 12.68 15.46
N ASP A 423 -8.89 12.46 15.96
CA ASP A 423 -8.54 11.34 16.84
C ASP A 423 -7.54 11.78 17.92
N ALA A 424 -7.00 10.82 18.68
CA ALA A 424 -6.05 11.12 19.76
C ALA A 424 -4.70 11.67 19.30
N PHE A 425 -4.40 11.59 17.99
CA PHE A 425 -3.18 12.11 17.39
C PHE A 425 -3.44 13.43 16.65
N SER A 426 -4.63 13.62 16.05
CA SER A 426 -4.98 14.79 15.23
C SER A 426 -6.24 15.50 15.71
N GLU A 427 -6.11 16.70 16.29
CA GLU A 427 -7.24 17.50 16.81
C GLU A 427 -8.26 17.94 15.73
N THR A 428 -7.80 18.09 14.48
CA THR A 428 -8.63 18.55 13.35
C THR A 428 -8.97 17.45 12.34
N GLY A 429 -8.46 16.23 12.57
CA GLY A 429 -8.48 15.15 11.61
C GLY A 429 -7.59 15.43 10.39
N GLN A 430 -7.63 14.52 9.41
CA GLN A 430 -6.78 14.62 8.22
C GLN A 430 -7.63 14.79 6.97
N LEU A 431 -7.34 15.78 6.13
CA LEU A 431 -8.06 16.02 4.87
C LEU A 431 -7.20 15.57 3.70
N TRP A 432 -7.63 14.51 3.01
CA TRP A 432 -6.83 13.82 1.98
C TRP A 432 -7.33 14.06 0.55
N ASN A 433 -8.31 14.95 0.34
CA ASN A 433 -8.77 15.50 -0.95
C ASN A 433 -8.98 14.54 -2.14
N SER A 434 -8.97 13.22 -1.93
CA SER A 434 -9.10 12.23 -3.00
C SER A 434 -10.59 12.04 -3.29
N PRO A 435 -10.99 11.91 -4.56
CA PRO A 435 -12.38 11.69 -4.91
C PRO A 435 -12.87 10.36 -4.32
N LEU A 436 -14.01 10.40 -3.66
CA LEU A 436 -14.62 9.21 -3.07
C LEU A 436 -15.37 8.38 -4.12
N TYR A 437 -15.41 7.07 -3.90
CA TYR A 437 -16.08 6.13 -4.78
C TYR A 437 -17.61 6.25 -4.71
N ASP A 438 -18.26 6.16 -5.88
CA ASP A 438 -19.69 5.87 -5.96
C ASP A 438 -19.88 4.35 -5.89
N TRP A 439 -19.87 3.82 -4.67
CA TRP A 439 -19.99 2.38 -4.41
C TRP A 439 -21.28 1.77 -4.95
N ARG A 440 -22.37 2.56 -5.11
CA ARG A 440 -23.63 2.07 -5.70
C ARG A 440 -23.48 1.88 -7.22
N SER A 441 -22.94 2.88 -7.90
CA SER A 441 -22.59 2.81 -9.33
C SER A 441 -21.60 1.68 -9.62
N MET A 442 -20.66 1.42 -8.70
CA MET A 442 -19.77 0.25 -8.78
C MET A 442 -20.50 -1.08 -8.59
N GLU A 443 -21.38 -1.21 -7.59
CA GLU A 443 -22.15 -2.43 -7.35
C GLU A 443 -23.04 -2.79 -8.56
N GLU A 444 -23.68 -1.80 -9.18
CA GLU A 444 -24.49 -1.97 -10.41
C GLU A 444 -23.72 -2.57 -11.59
N ASN A 445 -22.39 -2.36 -11.65
CA ASN A 445 -21.52 -2.95 -12.68
C ASN A 445 -20.70 -4.16 -12.19
N GLY A 446 -20.97 -4.65 -10.98
CA GLY A 446 -20.26 -5.78 -10.38
C GLY A 446 -18.82 -5.46 -9.96
N PHE A 447 -18.53 -4.21 -9.59
CA PHE A 447 -17.23 -3.71 -9.13
C PHE A 447 -16.09 -3.84 -10.17
N ALA A 448 -16.42 -3.69 -11.47
CA ALA A 448 -15.50 -3.96 -12.57
C ALA A 448 -14.16 -3.21 -12.49
N TRP A 449 -14.18 -1.92 -12.10
CA TRP A 449 -12.97 -1.11 -11.93
C TRP A 449 -12.02 -1.67 -10.86
N TRP A 450 -12.55 -2.06 -9.70
CA TRP A 450 -11.77 -2.65 -8.62
C TRP A 450 -11.27 -4.05 -8.97
N ILE A 451 -12.05 -4.87 -9.67
CA ILE A 451 -11.61 -6.18 -10.17
C ILE A 451 -10.43 -6.01 -11.14
N GLN A 452 -10.44 -4.99 -11.99
CA GLN A 452 -9.31 -4.67 -12.87
C GLN A 452 -8.07 -4.24 -12.07
N ARG A 453 -8.23 -3.35 -11.09
CA ARG A 453 -7.15 -2.92 -10.19
C ARG A 453 -6.52 -4.08 -9.42
N ILE A 454 -7.33 -5.01 -8.91
CA ILE A 454 -6.86 -6.21 -8.21
C ILE A 454 -6.16 -7.18 -9.17
N ARG A 455 -6.64 -7.35 -10.41
CA ARG A 455 -5.90 -8.12 -11.43
C ARG A 455 -4.52 -7.54 -11.71
N ARG A 456 -4.40 -6.20 -11.75
CA ARG A 456 -3.11 -5.53 -11.90
C ARG A 456 -2.20 -5.76 -10.69
N ALA A 457 -2.72 -5.68 -9.47
CA ALA A 457 -1.95 -6.00 -8.27
C ALA A 457 -1.46 -7.46 -8.24
N LEU A 458 -2.28 -8.43 -8.66
CA LEU A 458 -1.88 -9.85 -8.76
C LEU A 458 -0.85 -10.12 -9.86
N ASP A 459 -0.80 -9.29 -10.90
CA ASP A 459 0.24 -9.33 -11.93
C ASP A 459 1.58 -8.79 -11.39
N LEU A 460 1.57 -7.86 -10.44
CA LEU A 460 2.78 -7.32 -9.80
C LEU A 460 3.23 -8.13 -8.56
N TYR A 461 2.31 -8.59 -7.73
CA TYR A 461 2.57 -9.04 -6.37
C TYR A 461 1.97 -10.42 -6.09
N ASP A 462 2.52 -11.14 -5.10
CA ASP A 462 1.99 -12.44 -4.66
C ASP A 462 0.91 -12.29 -3.57
N GLU A 463 0.99 -11.19 -2.80
CA GLU A 463 0.04 -10.74 -1.80
C GLU A 463 0.04 -9.20 -1.81
N PHE A 464 -1.00 -8.54 -1.30
CA PHE A 464 -0.98 -7.09 -1.17
C PHE A 464 -1.72 -6.58 0.06
N ARG A 465 -1.18 -5.53 0.67
CA ARG A 465 -1.87 -4.74 1.69
C ARG A 465 -2.94 -3.86 1.03
N ILE A 466 -4.06 -3.63 1.70
CA ILE A 466 -4.98 -2.55 1.35
C ILE A 466 -4.87 -1.52 2.48
N ASP A 467 -4.25 -0.38 2.18
CA ASP A 467 -4.11 0.78 3.04
C ASP A 467 -5.47 1.46 3.25
N HIS A 468 -5.76 1.87 4.48
CA HIS A 468 -7.06 2.35 4.93
C HIS A 468 -8.22 1.36 4.64
N PHE A 469 -7.99 0.06 4.85
CA PHE A 469 -8.97 -1.03 4.63
C PHE A 469 -10.33 -0.72 5.28
N ARG A 470 -10.32 -0.03 6.43
CA ARG A 470 -11.52 0.37 7.17
C ARG A 470 -12.55 1.13 6.34
N GLY A 471 -12.12 1.85 5.29
CA GLY A 471 -12.99 2.54 4.34
C GLY A 471 -13.93 1.61 3.54
N LEU A 472 -13.63 0.31 3.46
CA LEU A 472 -14.49 -0.70 2.84
C LEU A 472 -15.67 -1.12 3.73
N ALA A 473 -15.59 -0.93 5.05
CA ALA A 473 -16.73 -1.05 5.96
C ALA A 473 -17.45 0.30 6.12
N GLY A 474 -16.69 1.37 6.39
CA GLY A 474 -17.18 2.73 6.47
C GLY A 474 -16.07 3.76 6.31
N PHE A 475 -16.33 4.79 5.50
CA PHE A 475 -15.38 5.84 5.13
C PHE A 475 -15.85 7.22 5.59
N TRP A 476 -14.91 8.09 5.94
CA TRP A 476 -15.20 9.48 6.30
C TRP A 476 -15.24 10.34 5.03
N ALA A 477 -16.35 11.07 4.84
CA ALA A 477 -16.59 11.87 3.65
C ALA A 477 -16.78 13.34 4.00
N VAL A 478 -15.86 14.18 3.52
CA VAL A 478 -15.80 15.63 3.77
C VAL A 478 -16.33 16.38 2.53
N PRO A 479 -17.13 17.46 2.67
CA PRO A 479 -17.47 18.34 1.55
C PRO A 479 -16.22 18.93 0.90
N ALA A 480 -16.12 18.88 -0.43
CA ALA A 480 -14.90 19.23 -1.18
C ALA A 480 -14.49 20.71 -1.05
N GLU A 481 -15.41 21.57 -0.63
CA GLU A 481 -15.20 22.98 -0.30
C GLU A 481 -14.60 23.22 1.10
N SER A 482 -14.44 22.18 1.92
CA SER A 482 -13.95 22.28 3.30
C SER A 482 -12.43 22.40 3.36
N SER A 483 -11.92 23.25 4.25
CA SER A 483 -10.48 23.37 4.53
C SER A 483 -9.95 22.39 5.59
N ILE A 484 -10.83 21.74 6.36
CA ILE A 484 -10.49 20.80 7.44
C ILE A 484 -11.43 19.59 7.45
N ALA A 485 -10.94 18.45 7.97
CA ALA A 485 -11.68 17.19 7.92
C ALA A 485 -12.83 17.07 8.93
N MET A 486 -12.85 17.91 9.98
CA MET A 486 -13.86 17.91 11.05
C MET A 486 -15.32 17.95 10.55
N PHE A 487 -15.58 18.57 9.40
CA PHE A 487 -16.93 18.75 8.85
C PHE A 487 -17.43 17.58 7.99
N GLY A 488 -16.71 16.45 7.99
CA GLY A 488 -17.15 15.25 7.30
C GLY A 488 -18.25 14.47 8.02
N SER A 489 -18.60 13.32 7.44
CA SER A 489 -19.51 12.35 8.04
C SER A 489 -19.16 10.93 7.59
N TRP A 490 -19.35 9.95 8.47
CA TRP A 490 -19.22 8.54 8.12
C TRP A 490 -20.28 8.13 7.08
N LYS A 491 -19.84 7.43 6.04
CA LYS A 491 -20.66 6.77 5.02
C LYS A 491 -20.37 5.27 5.06
N VAL A 492 -21.39 4.46 4.77
CA VAL A 492 -21.27 3.00 4.70
C VAL A 492 -20.51 2.62 3.42
N GLY A 493 -19.47 1.81 3.54
CA GLY A 493 -18.73 1.21 2.43
C GLY A 493 -19.47 0.02 1.80
N PRO A 494 -18.88 -0.65 0.80
CA PRO A 494 -19.54 -1.76 0.10
C PRO A 494 -19.53 -3.09 0.89
N GLY A 495 -18.75 -3.18 1.97
CA GLY A 495 -18.71 -4.33 2.87
C GLY A 495 -18.37 -5.65 2.17
N LYS A 496 -19.00 -6.75 2.62
CA LYS A 496 -18.69 -8.10 2.14
C LYS A 496 -19.07 -8.35 0.67
N ALA A 497 -20.10 -7.66 0.16
CA ALA A 497 -20.57 -7.83 -1.22
C ALA A 497 -19.48 -7.50 -2.27
N PHE A 498 -18.62 -6.52 -1.95
CA PHE A 498 -17.41 -6.21 -2.72
C PHE A 498 -16.47 -7.41 -2.82
N PHE A 499 -16.09 -7.99 -1.69
CA PHE A 499 -15.16 -9.13 -1.65
C PHE A 499 -15.76 -10.38 -2.29
N ASP A 500 -17.06 -10.63 -2.13
CA ASP A 500 -17.74 -11.74 -2.79
C ASP A 500 -17.72 -11.60 -4.33
N ALA A 501 -17.82 -10.37 -4.86
CA ALA A 501 -17.64 -10.10 -6.28
C ALA A 501 -16.18 -10.25 -6.74
N VAL A 502 -15.23 -9.77 -5.95
CA VAL A 502 -13.78 -9.91 -6.20
C VAL A 502 -13.38 -11.39 -6.24
N PHE A 503 -13.62 -12.17 -5.19
CA PHE A 503 -13.27 -13.59 -5.13
C PHE A 503 -13.92 -14.40 -6.26
N LYS A 504 -15.15 -14.06 -6.65
CA LYS A 504 -15.83 -14.65 -7.82
C LYS A 504 -15.14 -14.32 -9.16
N ALA A 505 -14.47 -13.18 -9.27
CA ALA A 505 -13.90 -12.65 -10.51
C ALA A 505 -12.38 -12.87 -10.68
N VAL A 506 -11.64 -13.10 -9.59
CA VAL A 506 -10.18 -13.37 -9.61
C VAL A 506 -9.77 -14.65 -8.88
N GLY A 507 -10.64 -15.27 -8.09
CA GLY A 507 -10.33 -16.45 -7.27
C GLY A 507 -9.81 -16.09 -5.87
N ASP A 508 -9.16 -17.06 -5.22
CA ASP A 508 -8.54 -16.89 -3.91
C ASP A 508 -7.36 -15.91 -3.99
N ILE A 509 -7.34 -14.89 -3.13
CA ILE A 509 -6.30 -13.85 -3.07
C ILE A 509 -5.89 -13.59 -1.62
N GLU A 510 -4.61 -13.35 -1.37
CA GLU A 510 -4.09 -12.96 -0.06
C GLU A 510 -4.06 -11.44 0.08
N ILE A 511 -5.09 -10.89 0.70
CA ILE A 511 -5.20 -9.47 1.09
C ILE A 511 -4.74 -9.32 2.54
N ILE A 512 -3.96 -8.27 2.82
CA ILE A 512 -3.63 -7.83 4.18
C ILE A 512 -4.43 -6.56 4.46
N ALA A 513 -5.16 -6.52 5.58
CA ALA A 513 -5.90 -5.33 5.98
C ALA A 513 -4.98 -4.40 6.77
N GLU A 514 -4.83 -3.15 6.31
CA GLU A 514 -4.37 -2.06 7.17
C GLU A 514 -5.55 -1.64 8.07
N ASP A 515 -5.49 -2.07 9.33
CA ASP A 515 -6.50 -1.83 10.37
C ASP A 515 -5.90 -1.13 11.60
N LEU A 516 -5.10 -0.08 11.39
CA LEU A 516 -4.52 0.75 12.45
C LEU A 516 -5.44 1.93 12.84
N GLY A 517 -5.15 2.53 14.01
CA GLY A 517 -5.92 3.65 14.55
C GLY A 517 -7.23 3.22 15.23
N VAL A 518 -8.21 4.12 15.30
CA VAL A 518 -9.50 3.84 15.96
C VAL A 518 -10.40 3.01 15.02
N ILE A 519 -10.39 1.71 15.23
CA ILE A 519 -11.16 0.73 14.46
C ILE A 519 -12.51 0.42 15.13
N THR A 520 -13.53 0.23 14.30
CA THR A 520 -14.92 -0.08 14.71
C THR A 520 -15.24 -1.57 14.48
N GLN A 521 -16.19 -2.13 15.24
CA GLN A 521 -16.48 -3.57 15.25
C GLN A 521 -16.87 -4.14 13.87
N ASP A 522 -17.50 -3.33 13.02
CA ASP A 522 -17.84 -3.66 11.64
C ASP A 522 -16.61 -3.89 10.75
N VAL A 523 -15.53 -3.13 10.94
CA VAL A 523 -14.25 -3.33 10.25
C VAL A 523 -13.60 -4.65 10.70
N VAL A 524 -13.58 -4.92 12.01
CA VAL A 524 -13.04 -6.17 12.58
C VAL A 524 -13.83 -7.37 12.05
N GLN A 525 -15.16 -7.27 11.98
CA GLN A 525 -16.01 -8.31 11.44
C GLN A 525 -15.75 -8.50 9.94
N LEU A 526 -15.72 -7.43 9.14
CA LEU A 526 -15.44 -7.51 7.70
C LEU A 526 -14.08 -8.17 7.42
N ARG A 527 -13.03 -7.79 8.17
CA ARG A 527 -11.70 -8.42 8.09
C ARG A 527 -11.76 -9.92 8.36
N LYS A 528 -12.46 -10.33 9.44
CA LYS A 528 -12.57 -11.74 9.84
C LYS A 528 -13.45 -12.55 8.89
N ASP A 529 -14.51 -11.97 8.33
CA ASP A 529 -15.41 -12.60 7.36
C ASP A 529 -14.70 -12.97 6.03
N ILE A 530 -13.68 -12.20 5.64
CA ILE A 530 -12.86 -12.48 4.45
C ILE A 530 -11.54 -13.22 4.77
N GLY A 531 -11.26 -13.49 6.06
CA GLY A 531 -10.05 -14.17 6.50
C GLY A 531 -8.75 -13.36 6.33
N ALA A 532 -8.81 -12.04 6.17
CA ALA A 532 -7.62 -11.20 5.98
C ALA A 532 -6.86 -10.99 7.32
N PRO A 533 -5.53 -11.14 7.34
CA PRO A 533 -4.73 -10.71 8.49
C PRO A 533 -4.79 -9.19 8.66
N GLY A 534 -4.89 -8.75 9.92
CA GLY A 534 -4.71 -7.34 10.30
C GLY A 534 -3.24 -7.02 10.58
N MET A 535 -2.99 -5.84 11.13
CA MET A 535 -1.65 -5.36 11.51
C MET A 535 -1.46 -5.24 13.02
N ALA A 536 -0.22 -5.40 13.49
CA ALA A 536 0.26 -4.93 14.78
C ALA A 536 1.59 -4.20 14.58
N VAL A 537 1.84 -3.11 15.30
CA VAL A 537 3.07 -2.30 15.17
C VAL A 537 3.64 -2.07 16.56
N LEU A 538 4.82 -2.65 16.85
CA LEU A 538 5.37 -2.67 18.21
C LEU A 538 5.65 -1.26 18.77
N GLN A 539 6.00 -0.29 17.92
CA GLN A 539 6.15 1.12 18.35
C GLN A 539 4.88 1.76 18.92
N PHE A 540 3.70 1.16 18.72
CA PHE A 540 2.43 1.64 19.30
C PHE A 540 1.99 0.84 20.53
N ALA A 541 2.78 -0.14 20.98
CA ALA A 541 2.37 -1.11 22.00
C ALA A 541 2.50 -0.63 23.45
N PHE A 542 3.40 0.32 23.71
CA PHE A 542 3.93 0.55 25.07
C PHE A 542 3.42 1.85 25.73
N GLY A 543 2.81 2.77 24.97
CA GLY A 543 2.26 4.03 25.47
C GLY A 543 0.88 3.94 26.16
N SER A 544 0.37 2.74 26.46
CA SER A 544 -0.92 2.55 27.14
C SER A 544 -0.95 1.30 28.04
N ASN A 545 -2.16 0.86 28.41
CA ASN A 545 -2.43 -0.28 29.27
C ASN A 545 -2.31 -1.66 28.56
N ALA A 546 -2.38 -2.74 29.35
CA ALA A 546 -2.08 -4.11 28.93
C ALA A 546 -3.08 -4.74 27.93
N ASP A 547 -4.19 -4.08 27.60
CA ASP A 547 -5.14 -4.47 26.55
C ASP A 547 -4.79 -3.87 25.17
N ASN A 548 -3.70 -3.11 25.05
CA ASN A 548 -3.22 -2.55 23.79
C ASN A 548 -3.03 -3.68 22.74
N PRO A 549 -3.69 -3.61 21.56
CA PRO A 549 -3.70 -4.68 20.58
C PRO A 549 -2.35 -4.91 19.89
N HIS A 550 -1.37 -4.02 20.10
CA HIS A 550 -0.02 -4.13 19.56
C HIS A 550 0.99 -4.73 20.56
N LEU A 551 0.56 -5.09 21.79
CA LEU A 551 1.37 -5.89 22.70
C LEU A 551 1.36 -7.36 22.27
N PRO A 552 2.51 -8.05 22.16
CA PRO A 552 2.63 -9.43 21.67
C PRO A 552 1.67 -10.46 22.27
N HIS A 553 1.27 -10.32 23.54
CA HIS A 553 0.31 -11.22 24.19
C HIS A 553 -1.15 -11.03 23.75
N ASN A 554 -1.46 -9.94 23.05
CA ASN A 554 -2.76 -9.64 22.45
C ASN A 554 -2.82 -9.93 20.93
N HIS A 555 -1.70 -10.37 20.32
CA HIS A 555 -1.66 -10.62 18.87
C HIS A 555 -2.47 -11.86 18.47
N GLU A 556 -3.06 -11.82 17.27
CA GLU A 556 -3.74 -12.96 16.64
C GLU A 556 -2.78 -13.70 15.68
N GLU A 557 -3.01 -15.00 15.42
CA GLU A 557 -2.23 -15.72 14.40
C GLU A 557 -2.47 -15.15 12.99
N GLN A 558 -3.72 -14.79 12.68
CA GLN A 558 -4.12 -14.10 11.45
C GLN A 558 -3.83 -12.60 11.56
N GLN A 559 -2.55 -12.27 11.65
CA GLN A 559 -2.03 -10.91 11.77
C GLN A 559 -0.63 -10.83 11.16
N ILE A 560 -0.21 -9.62 10.82
CA ILE A 560 1.18 -9.28 10.50
C ILE A 560 1.70 -8.32 11.57
N VAL A 561 2.77 -8.71 12.26
CA VAL A 561 3.46 -7.85 13.23
C VAL A 561 4.61 -7.10 12.56
N TYR A 562 4.74 -5.83 12.86
CA TYR A 562 5.81 -4.93 12.40
C TYR A 562 6.61 -4.42 13.59
N THR A 563 7.92 -4.19 13.42
CA THR A 563 8.68 -3.33 14.34
C THR A 563 8.17 -1.89 14.23
N GLY A 564 8.21 -1.36 13.01
CA GLY A 564 7.61 -0.12 12.55
C GLY A 564 7.21 -0.26 11.07
N THR A 565 6.44 0.70 10.56
CA THR A 565 6.14 0.87 9.13
C THR A 565 7.07 1.93 8.50
N HIS A 566 6.86 2.31 7.24
CA HIS A 566 7.60 3.43 6.63
C HIS A 566 7.17 4.82 7.16
N ASP A 567 5.99 4.93 7.78
CA ASP A 567 5.49 6.15 8.44
C ASP A 567 6.01 6.34 9.86
N ASN A 568 6.46 5.25 10.46
CA ASN A 568 7.14 5.25 11.76
C ASN A 568 8.55 5.84 11.63
N ASP A 569 9.13 6.22 12.77
CA ASP A 569 10.57 6.36 12.83
C ASP A 569 11.23 4.96 12.84
N THR A 570 12.53 4.92 12.63
CA THR A 570 13.40 3.78 13.02
C THR A 570 13.23 3.44 14.50
N ILE A 571 13.53 2.20 14.92
CA ILE A 571 13.48 1.86 16.36
C ILE A 571 14.40 2.75 17.20
N LEU A 572 15.60 3.10 16.70
CA LEU A 572 16.51 4.00 17.43
C LEU A 572 15.95 5.42 17.55
N GLY A 573 15.45 5.99 16.44
CA GLY A 573 14.84 7.32 16.44
C GLY A 573 13.58 7.40 17.32
N TRP A 574 12.74 6.36 17.29
CA TRP A 574 11.61 6.21 18.22
C TRP A 574 12.09 6.15 19.67
N TRP A 575 13.10 5.33 19.97
CA TRP A 575 13.67 5.18 21.32
C TRP A 575 14.29 6.47 21.85
N GLU A 576 14.87 7.31 20.99
CA GLU A 576 15.40 8.62 21.39
C GLU A 576 14.30 9.58 21.87
N VAL A 577 13.08 9.49 21.31
CA VAL A 577 12.02 10.51 21.46
C VAL A 577 10.90 10.12 22.44
N ILE A 578 10.64 8.83 22.69
CA ILE A 578 9.59 8.40 23.63
C ILE A 578 9.90 8.80 25.09
N GLY A 579 8.83 8.93 25.89
CA GLY A 579 8.92 9.31 27.31
C GLY A 579 9.48 8.20 28.21
N GLU A 580 10.07 8.57 29.35
CA GLU A 580 10.75 7.61 30.23
C GLU A 580 9.78 6.55 30.80
N GLU A 581 8.51 6.88 31.04
CA GLU A 581 7.48 5.91 31.49
C GLU A 581 7.20 4.82 30.44
N GLU A 582 7.24 5.19 29.16
CA GLU A 582 7.10 4.25 28.04
C GLU A 582 8.38 3.40 27.90
N LYS A 583 9.57 3.99 28.02
CA LYS A 583 10.85 3.25 28.05
C LYS A 583 10.89 2.23 29.17
N ASP A 584 10.46 2.63 30.36
CA ASP A 584 10.36 1.75 31.52
C ASP A 584 9.40 0.58 31.28
N THR A 585 8.30 0.82 30.57
CA THR A 585 7.34 -0.20 30.17
C THR A 585 7.96 -1.17 29.16
N VAL A 586 8.70 -0.67 28.17
CA VAL A 586 9.45 -1.48 27.19
C VAL A 586 10.51 -2.35 27.88
N ARG A 587 11.35 -1.77 28.76
CA ARG A 587 12.38 -2.51 29.52
C ARG A 587 11.78 -3.62 30.37
N LYS A 588 10.66 -3.35 31.05
CA LYS A 588 9.92 -4.35 31.87
C LYS A 588 9.32 -5.45 30.99
N TYR A 589 8.71 -5.10 29.86
CA TYR A 589 8.05 -6.06 28.97
C TYR A 589 9.05 -6.99 28.28
N LEU A 590 10.16 -6.42 27.77
CA LEU A 590 11.21 -7.15 27.05
C LEU A 590 12.28 -7.76 27.97
N SER A 591 12.21 -7.51 29.28
CA SER A 591 13.20 -7.94 30.29
C SER A 591 14.64 -7.52 29.95
N LEU A 592 14.81 -6.26 29.52
CA LEU A 592 16.12 -5.73 29.12
C LEU A 592 17.01 -5.41 30.33
N ALA A 593 18.28 -5.80 30.25
CA ALA A 593 19.30 -5.46 31.24
C ALA A 593 19.92 -4.06 30.99
N ASP A 594 20.01 -3.67 29.72
CA ASP A 594 20.43 -2.34 29.25
C ASP A 594 19.78 -2.03 27.89
N ASP A 595 19.95 -0.80 27.42
CA ASP A 595 19.32 -0.27 26.20
C ASP A 595 20.20 -0.48 24.93
N THR A 596 21.33 -1.21 25.00
CA THR A 596 22.38 -1.16 23.95
C THR A 596 22.02 -1.81 22.61
N ASP A 597 21.05 -2.72 22.57
CA ASP A 597 20.64 -3.45 21.36
C ASP A 597 19.11 -3.39 21.14
N ILE A 598 18.49 -2.24 21.49
CA ILE A 598 17.02 -2.05 21.47
C ILE A 598 16.37 -2.40 20.12
N SER A 599 17.02 -2.10 18.99
CA SER A 599 16.54 -2.51 17.66
C SER A 599 16.39 -4.01 17.53
N TRP A 600 17.41 -4.78 17.90
CA TRP A 600 17.36 -6.23 17.80
C TRP A 600 16.48 -6.87 18.89
N ALA A 601 16.31 -6.22 20.05
CA ALA A 601 15.32 -6.63 21.04
C ALA A 601 13.87 -6.52 20.51
N LEU A 602 13.52 -5.43 19.82
CA LEU A 602 12.21 -5.29 19.18
C LEU A 602 12.05 -6.22 17.96
N ILE A 603 13.11 -6.46 17.19
CA ILE A 603 13.12 -7.49 16.12
C ILE A 603 12.84 -8.89 16.70
N GLN A 604 13.53 -9.26 17.79
CA GLN A 604 13.30 -10.51 18.51
C GLN A 604 11.85 -10.62 19.03
N CYS A 605 11.29 -9.51 19.54
CA CYS A 605 9.91 -9.42 19.98
C CYS A 605 8.89 -9.64 18.84
N ALA A 606 9.12 -9.03 17.66
CA ALA A 606 8.28 -9.25 16.49
C ALA A 606 8.36 -10.71 16.00
N LEU A 607 9.57 -11.29 15.97
CA LEU A 607 9.78 -12.66 15.55
C LEU A 607 9.17 -13.68 16.55
N SER A 608 9.20 -13.41 17.86
CA SER A 608 8.63 -14.33 18.87
C SER A 608 7.09 -14.36 18.89
N SER A 609 6.43 -13.30 18.43
CA SER A 609 4.96 -13.19 18.39
C SER A 609 4.26 -14.38 17.70
N VAL A 610 3.01 -14.65 18.07
CA VAL A 610 2.13 -15.65 17.44
C VAL A 610 1.72 -15.29 16.00
N ALA A 611 1.79 -14.02 15.61
CA ALA A 611 1.41 -13.52 14.28
C ALA A 611 2.10 -14.28 13.13
N ARG A 612 1.35 -14.70 12.09
CA ARG A 612 1.84 -15.55 11.00
C ARG A 612 3.04 -14.94 10.25
N THR A 613 3.03 -13.63 10.05
CA THR A 613 4.13 -12.90 9.41
C THR A 613 4.68 -11.85 10.37
N ALA A 614 6.01 -11.78 10.49
CA ALA A 614 6.71 -10.69 11.16
C ALA A 614 7.53 -9.91 10.12
N ILE A 615 7.38 -8.59 10.06
CA ILE A 615 8.04 -7.72 9.08
C ILE A 615 8.90 -6.70 9.82
N ILE A 616 10.12 -6.51 9.32
CA ILE A 616 11.15 -5.67 9.94
C ILE A 616 11.59 -4.64 8.90
N THR A 617 11.81 -3.39 9.29
CA THR A 617 12.34 -2.39 8.34
C THR A 617 13.83 -2.63 8.08
N MET A 618 14.30 -2.36 6.85
CA MET A 618 15.73 -2.48 6.56
C MET A 618 16.57 -1.53 7.43
N GLN A 619 16.03 -0.37 7.79
CA GLN A 619 16.65 0.58 8.72
C GLN A 619 16.90 -0.01 10.11
N ASP A 620 15.94 -0.79 10.63
CA ASP A 620 16.06 -1.43 11.95
C ASP A 620 17.14 -2.52 11.96
N ILE A 621 17.25 -3.29 10.87
CA ILE A 621 18.30 -4.31 10.70
C ILE A 621 19.69 -3.68 10.61
N LEU A 622 19.79 -2.51 9.97
CA LEU A 622 21.01 -1.72 9.87
C LEU A 622 21.28 -0.84 11.10
N CYS A 623 20.43 -0.90 12.14
CA CYS A 623 20.51 -0.06 13.35
C CYS A 623 20.71 1.43 13.06
N LEU A 624 19.88 2.00 12.18
CA LEU A 624 19.91 3.43 11.83
C LEU A 624 18.95 4.25 12.71
N GLY A 625 19.21 5.56 12.84
CA GLY A 625 18.37 6.51 13.58
C GLY A 625 17.43 7.32 12.67
N SER A 626 16.85 8.41 13.21
CA SER A 626 15.83 9.22 12.50
C SER A 626 16.26 9.82 11.17
N ASN A 627 17.57 9.90 10.87
CA ASN A 627 18.05 10.30 9.55
C ASN A 627 17.75 9.25 8.45
N ALA A 628 17.40 8.03 8.82
CA ALA A 628 16.98 6.96 7.90
C ALA A 628 15.46 6.77 7.80
N ARG A 629 14.68 7.60 8.54
CA ARG A 629 13.22 7.57 8.50
C ARG A 629 12.71 7.78 7.07
N MET A 630 11.84 6.89 6.61
CA MET A 630 11.33 6.95 5.23
C MET A 630 10.29 8.06 5.05
N ASN A 631 9.38 8.24 6.01
CA ASN A 631 8.36 9.28 5.99
C ASN A 631 8.06 9.85 7.37
N THR A 632 7.90 11.18 7.43
CA THR A 632 7.19 11.86 8.51
C THR A 632 5.83 12.31 7.97
N PRO A 633 4.71 11.65 8.32
CA PRO A 633 3.44 11.94 7.66
C PRO A 633 2.95 13.37 7.95
N ALA A 634 2.24 13.94 6.98
CA ALA A 634 1.90 15.37 6.84
C ALA A 634 3.05 16.38 6.76
N THR A 635 4.32 15.97 6.65
CA THR A 635 5.33 16.84 6.04
C THR A 635 5.29 16.71 4.53
N GLN A 636 5.50 17.83 3.81
CA GLN A 636 5.43 17.87 2.34
C GLN A 636 6.80 17.69 1.67
N LEU A 637 7.89 17.81 2.43
CA LEU A 637 9.26 17.84 1.93
C LEU A 637 10.15 16.89 2.75
N GLY A 638 11.15 16.30 2.10
CA GLY A 638 12.20 15.48 2.74
C GLY A 638 11.90 13.97 2.87
N ASN A 639 10.66 13.54 2.60
CA ASN A 639 10.26 12.13 2.69
C ASN A 639 10.66 11.33 1.43
N TRP A 640 10.71 9.99 1.54
CA TRP A 640 10.97 9.02 0.47
C TRP A 640 12.38 9.02 -0.11
N LYS A 641 13.26 9.87 0.42
CA LYS A 641 14.63 10.06 -0.07
C LYS A 641 15.63 9.07 0.53
N TRP A 642 15.30 8.33 1.59
CA TRP A 642 16.27 7.42 2.23
C TRP A 642 16.74 6.29 1.29
N ARG A 643 18.06 6.05 1.31
CA ARG A 643 18.72 4.90 0.66
C ARG A 643 19.65 4.19 1.62
N ILE A 644 19.92 2.91 1.34
CA ILE A 644 21.04 2.18 1.92
C ILE A 644 22.33 2.94 1.53
N PRO A 645 23.15 3.39 2.50
CA PRO A 645 24.37 4.15 2.22
C PRO A 645 25.33 3.44 1.26
N SER A 646 26.04 4.19 0.40
CA SER A 646 26.91 3.63 -0.65
C SER A 646 28.08 2.77 -0.13
N SER A 647 28.43 2.94 1.16
CA SER A 647 29.40 2.13 1.89
C SER A 647 28.91 0.72 2.25
N ILE A 648 27.60 0.49 2.29
CA ILE A 648 26.97 -0.78 2.64
C ILE A 648 26.72 -1.60 1.36
N ARG A 649 27.10 -2.88 1.39
CA ARG A 649 26.87 -3.84 0.31
C ARG A 649 26.28 -5.12 0.89
N PHE A 650 25.31 -5.72 0.22
CA PHE A 650 24.66 -6.95 0.71
C PHE A 650 25.65 -8.10 0.99
N ASN A 651 26.72 -8.22 0.20
CA ASN A 651 27.80 -9.20 0.44
C ASN A 651 28.56 -9.00 1.76
N ASN A 652 28.49 -7.81 2.36
CA ASN A 652 29.12 -7.49 3.64
C ASN A 652 28.14 -7.67 4.83
N LEU A 653 26.82 -7.75 4.57
CA LEU A 653 25.76 -7.89 5.58
C LEU A 653 25.55 -9.34 6.04
N ASN A 654 26.60 -10.16 6.03
CA ASN A 654 26.56 -11.54 6.52
C ASN A 654 26.34 -11.63 8.05
N PRO A 655 26.92 -10.75 8.90
CA PRO A 655 26.64 -10.76 10.34
C PRO A 655 25.16 -10.53 10.65
N GLU A 656 24.53 -9.57 9.97
CA GLU A 656 23.12 -9.24 10.09
C GLU A 656 22.24 -10.38 9.56
N ALA A 657 22.61 -10.98 8.42
CA ALA A 657 21.92 -12.15 7.85
C ALA A 657 21.92 -13.33 8.83
N GLU A 658 23.07 -13.69 9.41
CA GLU A 658 23.17 -14.82 10.33
C GLU A 658 22.53 -14.51 11.70
N LYS A 659 22.60 -13.27 12.21
CA LYS A 659 21.85 -12.84 13.42
C LYS A 659 20.34 -12.96 13.20
N LEU A 660 19.84 -12.46 12.06
CA LEU A 660 18.42 -12.53 11.69
C LEU A 660 17.96 -13.98 11.49
N LYS A 661 18.73 -14.79 10.75
CA LYS A 661 18.47 -16.22 10.53
C LYS A 661 18.44 -17.04 11.81
N GLY A 662 19.33 -16.73 12.76
CA GLY A 662 19.33 -17.34 14.10
C GLY A 662 18.00 -17.10 14.83
N LEU A 663 17.48 -15.88 14.80
CA LEU A 663 16.18 -15.53 15.39
C LEU A 663 15.01 -16.15 14.61
N ILE A 664 15.03 -16.11 13.27
CA ILE A 664 13.99 -16.72 12.41
C ILE A 664 13.91 -18.25 12.65
N SER A 665 15.05 -18.91 12.80
CA SER A 665 15.14 -20.32 13.17
C SER A 665 14.56 -20.57 14.58
N MET A 666 15.02 -19.79 15.58
CA MET A 666 14.59 -19.91 16.97
C MET A 666 13.06 -19.79 17.16
N TYR A 667 12.41 -18.90 16.40
CA TYR A 667 10.96 -18.68 16.49
C TYR A 667 10.14 -19.38 15.40
N ASN A 668 10.74 -20.39 14.75
CA ASN A 668 10.13 -21.26 13.75
C ASN A 668 9.46 -20.48 12.60
N ARG A 669 10.25 -19.70 11.86
CA ARG A 669 9.83 -18.84 10.74
C ARG A 669 10.61 -19.07 9.43
N LEU A 670 11.48 -20.08 9.36
CA LEU A 670 12.23 -20.48 8.16
C LEU A 670 11.28 -21.04 7.08
#